data_AF-A0A970CQD6-F1
#
_entry.id   AF-A0A970CQD6-F1
#
_cell.length_a   1.000
_cell.length_b   1.000
_cell.length_c   1.000
_cell.angle_alpha   90.00
_cell.angle_beta   90.00
_cell.angle_gamma   90.00
#
_symmetry.space_group_name_H-M   'P 1'
#
loop_
_entity.id
_entity.type
_entity.pdbx_description
1 polymer ?
#
loop_
_entity_poly.entity_id
_entity_poly.type
_entity_poly.pdbx_seq_one_letter_code
_entity_poly.pdbx_strand_id
1 'polypeptide(L)'
;MKKIAFLLAIVMILTLFSGCHLLKPPAKDPPKPVWGGEKPSFDLQSQGGYVEKDLYTSDAPYSVESINRFGDNGLRVFCYPDEFIFGESAVMPEYFVSRFFEWGEDFTTEEVSWWDIIPGAYDKKYIPMGIGSSKDGAIYTFAHEYNEVVIDTTLYWKTVYMGETSEFTHTIKDNENYWQVAGLYPISDSRIVSLYCGFSTGFSATIDALILILDTESGEVIYSDEFSMPYKSLTEGRKPGVVAVSDNCLFYIDGDDILEISAENGKELSRTQKPDTEISYLITPTEDTIFYLDKSGINALPIGGDTPELIVEASRHSFGSPEWMTSAAIRGSEGDFYLLLISRSGRGCRVVKYSYDQNLALLPQKKVTLTDLSDCYVVKLAVDIFRNEHPEIALEYTQLYDFMDEEYKPEGKKKSRFDYFNQLKNDIMSGDFSDVVIAPAGVFKGGIDKGLFLELGDKFDDDIPKAVGNALANDKGRFGAPLNIRLPIIYGKPADLDKIKDLDSLISYCETAFPAVEYTQPETLFDTAYIYYADRLNSGMPDEKLIEDFMKDTEKLVLAATSPENLYYDLTGRDIMGLHFMGTGVFGPDKTYFTGETETVFPIAIVFSGNIPDFIYSLHGFKMDEETMFNVPYPLKDYSLKLLRPDVFLPVDAAVINAKTEVPDEARAFVEFLYSDYQTDNYTYDYFPLSPDEANERKEHFDKLIFNEEYYNLKGGFKPYEYDFEPLYDNLKTPILIDYERHDILFRNTVDYVFGGAPLEKAVFNALNELKYLE
;
A
#
# COMPACT_ATOMS: atom_id res chain seq x y z
N MET A 1 -20.10 -38.90 -43.81
CA MET A 1 -19.40 -40.12 -44.26
C MET A 1 -18.29 -39.72 -45.22
N LYS A 2 -17.05 -39.55 -44.71
CA LYS A 2 -15.89 -40.46 -44.91
C LYS A 2 -15.49 -40.59 -46.39
N LYS A 3 -14.48 -39.83 -46.82
CA LYS A 3 -13.04 -40.20 -46.88
C LYS A 3 -12.73 -41.23 -47.97
N ILE A 4 -11.85 -40.84 -48.90
CA ILE A 4 -10.72 -41.59 -49.51
C ILE A 4 -10.01 -40.53 -50.40
N ALA A 5 -8.92 -39.93 -49.93
CA ALA A 5 -7.52 -40.39 -50.00
C ALA A 5 -6.96 -40.27 -51.44
N PHE A 6 -6.04 -39.36 -51.74
CA PHE A 6 -4.62 -39.34 -51.30
C PHE A 6 -3.87 -40.60 -51.77
N LEU A 7 -3.29 -40.54 -52.96
CA LEU A 7 -2.22 -41.38 -53.54
C LEU A 7 -1.90 -40.69 -54.89
N LEU A 8 -0.73 -40.16 -55.22
CA LEU A 8 0.67 -40.47 -54.89
C LEU A 8 1.45 -39.12 -54.91
N ALA A 9 2.19 -38.67 -53.90
CA ALA A 9 3.37 -39.26 -53.27
C ALA A 9 4.47 -39.71 -54.26
N ILE A 10 5.47 -38.84 -54.42
CA ILE A 10 6.91 -39.18 -54.33
C ILE A 10 7.47 -40.09 -55.44
N VAL A 11 8.13 -39.44 -56.41
CA VAL A 11 9.39 -39.92 -57.02
C VAL A 11 10.34 -38.72 -57.01
N MET A 12 11.03 -38.44 -55.90
CA MET A 12 12.39 -38.92 -55.57
C MET A 12 13.49 -38.52 -56.58
N ILE A 13 14.49 -37.81 -56.02
CA ILE A 13 15.95 -37.82 -56.32
C ILE A 13 16.42 -36.80 -57.38
N LEU A 14 16.99 -35.66 -56.97
CA LEU A 14 18.37 -35.42 -56.49
C LEU A 14 19.47 -35.54 -57.57
N THR A 15 20.17 -34.42 -57.75
CA THR A 15 21.59 -34.24 -58.12
C THR A 15 21.99 -34.43 -59.59
N LEU A 16 22.47 -33.35 -60.24
CA LEU A 16 23.91 -33.08 -60.40
C LEU A 16 24.17 -31.85 -61.31
N PHE A 17 24.70 -30.80 -60.67
CA PHE A 17 25.85 -29.97 -61.10
C PHE A 17 25.85 -29.18 -62.43
N SER A 18 25.76 -27.85 -62.25
CA SER A 18 26.74 -26.82 -62.63
C SER A 18 27.32 -26.79 -64.05
N GLY A 19 27.08 -25.67 -64.74
CA GLY A 19 27.87 -25.22 -65.89
C GLY A 19 27.66 -23.74 -66.14
N CYS A 20 28.70 -22.94 -65.84
CA CYS A 20 28.72 -21.49 -65.88
C CYS A 20 28.60 -20.86 -67.29
N HIS A 21 28.14 -19.60 -67.26
CA HIS A 21 28.40 -18.48 -68.17
C HIS A 21 27.67 -18.39 -69.52
N LEU A 22 26.80 -17.38 -69.63
CA LEU A 22 26.99 -16.18 -70.47
C LEU A 22 25.91 -15.12 -70.11
N LEU A 23 26.31 -14.02 -69.48
CA LEU A 23 25.44 -12.93 -69.00
C LEU A 23 25.06 -11.95 -70.13
N LYS A 24 23.76 -11.64 -70.23
CA LYS A 24 23.19 -10.42 -70.84
C LYS A 24 22.23 -9.76 -69.82
N PRO A 25 22.08 -8.42 -69.82
CA PRO A 25 21.17 -7.65 -68.95
C PRO A 25 19.73 -7.66 -69.56
N PRO A 26 18.68 -6.92 -69.09
CA PRO A 26 18.43 -6.06 -67.91
C PRO A 26 17.04 -6.30 -67.21
N ALA A 27 16.74 -5.62 -66.09
CA ALA A 27 15.42 -5.02 -65.75
C ALA A 27 15.57 -4.16 -64.48
N LYS A 28 15.16 -2.88 -64.54
CA LYS A 28 15.25 -1.95 -63.40
C LYS A 28 14.02 -2.12 -62.50
N ASP A 29 14.24 -2.52 -61.25
CA ASP A 29 13.24 -2.49 -60.19
C ASP A 29 12.82 -1.05 -59.85
N PRO A 30 11.57 -0.84 -59.39
CA PRO A 30 11.13 0.44 -58.82
C PRO A 30 12.00 0.83 -57.62
N PRO A 31 12.18 2.14 -57.35
CA PRO A 31 13.09 2.60 -56.32
C PRO A 31 12.66 2.09 -54.94
N LYS A 32 13.62 1.50 -54.22
CA LYS A 32 13.50 1.16 -52.81
C LYS A 32 13.09 2.40 -52.00
N PRO A 33 12.25 2.27 -50.96
CA PRO A 33 11.97 3.39 -50.06
C PRO A 33 13.29 3.93 -49.51
N VAL A 34 13.44 5.24 -49.68
CA VAL A 34 14.56 6.02 -49.15
C VAL A 34 14.32 6.15 -47.64
N TRP A 35 14.94 5.28 -46.86
CA TRP A 35 15.11 5.49 -45.42
C TRP A 35 16.07 6.67 -45.26
N GLY A 36 15.51 7.86 -45.10
CA GLY A 36 16.25 9.12 -45.07
C GLY A 36 15.52 10.28 -44.40
N GLY A 37 14.60 9.97 -43.48
CA GLY A 37 14.22 10.89 -42.41
C GLY A 37 14.91 10.39 -41.14
N GLU A 38 15.46 11.29 -40.33
CA GLU A 38 16.09 10.96 -39.05
C GLU A 38 15.15 10.07 -38.23
N LYS A 39 15.65 8.90 -37.82
CA LYS A 39 15.06 8.17 -36.71
C LYS A 39 15.09 9.12 -35.50
N PRO A 40 14.00 9.32 -34.75
CA PRO A 40 14.16 9.72 -33.37
C PRO A 40 14.93 8.58 -32.71
N SER A 41 16.23 8.75 -32.51
CA SER A 41 16.97 7.91 -31.61
C SER A 41 16.49 8.29 -30.21
N PHE A 42 15.79 7.39 -29.53
CA PHE A 42 15.83 7.37 -28.07
C PHE A 42 17.25 6.93 -27.67
N ASP A 43 18.22 7.83 -27.85
CA ASP A 43 19.58 7.68 -27.35
C ASP A 43 19.58 8.32 -25.94
N LEU A 44 18.83 7.70 -25.03
CA LEU A 44 18.74 8.08 -23.61
C LEU A 44 19.98 7.59 -22.86
N GLN A 45 21.19 7.82 -23.38
CA GLN A 45 22.41 7.62 -22.61
C GLN A 45 23.43 8.71 -22.94
N SER A 46 23.40 9.80 -22.16
CA SER A 46 24.58 10.19 -21.36
C SER A 46 24.50 11.54 -20.62
N GLN A 47 23.51 12.43 -20.81
CA GLN A 47 23.56 13.77 -20.17
C GLN A 47 22.24 14.42 -19.69
N GLY A 48 21.08 13.75 -19.74
CA GLY A 48 19.79 14.33 -19.32
C GLY A 48 18.87 13.38 -18.52
N GLY A 49 17.74 13.89 -18.04
CA GLY A 49 16.74 13.14 -17.27
C GLY A 49 15.39 13.84 -17.21
N TYR A 50 14.35 13.15 -16.75
CA TYR A 50 13.03 13.76 -16.56
C TYR A 50 13.01 14.64 -15.31
N VAL A 51 12.32 15.78 -15.40
CA VAL A 51 12.09 16.74 -14.33
C VAL A 51 10.60 16.76 -14.01
N GLU A 52 10.31 16.72 -12.72
CA GLU A 52 8.95 16.78 -12.19
C GLU A 52 8.50 18.24 -11.98
N LYS A 53 7.27 18.57 -12.35
CA LYS A 53 6.64 19.87 -12.09
C LYS A 53 5.17 19.71 -11.73
N ASP A 54 4.77 20.25 -10.59
CA ASP A 54 3.36 20.39 -10.24
C ASP A 54 2.65 21.38 -11.18
N LEU A 55 1.53 20.94 -11.75
CA LEU A 55 0.61 21.79 -12.51
C LEU A 55 -0.58 22.21 -11.65
N TYR A 56 -1.11 21.29 -10.85
CA TYR A 56 -2.25 21.54 -9.97
C TYR A 56 -2.06 20.77 -8.66
N THR A 57 -2.45 21.39 -7.56
CA THR A 57 -2.42 20.81 -6.22
C THR A 57 -3.72 21.16 -5.50
N SER A 58 -4.26 20.22 -4.74
CA SER A 58 -5.43 20.44 -3.90
C SER A 58 -5.28 19.64 -2.61
N ASP A 59 -5.68 20.22 -1.49
CA ASP A 59 -5.65 19.54 -0.18
C ASP A 59 -6.74 18.45 -0.05
N ALA A 60 -7.72 18.43 -0.96
CA ALA A 60 -8.75 17.40 -1.02
C ALA A 60 -8.30 16.26 -1.96
N PRO A 61 -8.15 15.01 -1.47
CA PRO A 61 -7.55 13.90 -2.22
C PRO A 61 -8.35 13.46 -3.44
N TYR A 62 -9.63 13.79 -3.44
CA TYR A 62 -10.59 13.35 -4.44
C TYR A 62 -11.21 14.54 -5.19
N SER A 63 -10.51 15.68 -5.25
CA SER A 63 -10.98 16.88 -5.93
C SER A 63 -10.81 16.83 -7.45
N VAL A 64 -9.91 15.99 -7.99
CA VAL A 64 -9.74 15.81 -9.44
C VAL A 64 -10.43 14.54 -9.91
N GLU A 65 -11.32 14.69 -10.89
CA GLU A 65 -12.11 13.61 -11.46
C GLU A 65 -11.44 12.97 -12.67
N SER A 66 -10.88 13.78 -13.57
CA SER A 66 -10.13 13.23 -14.70
C SER A 66 -9.12 14.21 -15.29
N ILE A 67 -8.08 13.64 -15.89
CA ILE A 67 -7.11 14.33 -16.75
C ILE A 67 -7.21 13.75 -18.16
N ASN A 68 -7.28 14.62 -19.17
CA ASN A 68 -7.54 14.23 -20.55
C ASN A 68 -6.64 15.03 -21.49
N ARG A 69 -6.18 14.41 -22.57
CA ARG A 69 -5.47 15.12 -23.63
C ARG A 69 -6.44 16.09 -24.31
N PHE A 70 -5.98 17.31 -24.56
CA PHE A 70 -6.78 18.36 -25.19
C PHE A 70 -5.96 19.08 -26.25
N GLY A 71 -6.46 19.13 -27.48
CA GLY A 71 -5.70 19.55 -28.65
C GLY A 71 -4.44 18.72 -28.87
N ASP A 72 -3.56 19.22 -29.75
CA ASP A 72 -2.25 18.60 -29.94
C ASP A 72 -1.35 18.82 -28.72
N ASN A 73 -1.49 19.97 -28.04
CA ASN A 73 -0.51 20.48 -27.08
C ASN A 73 -1.11 20.93 -25.73
N GLY A 74 -2.18 20.27 -25.27
CA GLY A 74 -2.86 20.67 -24.04
C GLY A 74 -3.36 19.53 -23.17
N LEU A 75 -3.68 19.91 -21.93
CA LEU A 75 -4.23 19.08 -20.89
C LEU A 75 -5.52 19.73 -20.39
N ARG A 76 -6.58 18.93 -20.28
CA ARG A 76 -7.82 19.33 -19.61
C ARG A 76 -7.97 18.56 -18.31
N VAL A 77 -8.14 19.28 -17.21
CA VAL A 77 -8.34 18.74 -15.87
C VAL A 77 -9.75 19.10 -15.41
N PHE A 78 -10.53 18.10 -15.03
CA PHE A 78 -11.85 18.29 -14.43
C PHE A 78 -11.74 18.17 -12.92
N CYS A 79 -11.98 19.27 -12.22
CA CYS A 79 -12.01 19.32 -10.77
C CYS A 79 -13.44 19.51 -10.26
N TYR A 80 -13.75 18.94 -9.11
CA TYR A 80 -14.88 19.39 -8.33
C TYR A 80 -14.65 20.83 -7.82
N PRO A 81 -15.73 21.57 -7.50
CA PRO A 81 -15.61 22.88 -6.86
C PRO A 81 -14.86 22.78 -5.53
N ASP A 82 -14.09 23.81 -5.16
CA ASP A 82 -13.23 23.78 -3.97
C ASP A 82 -13.99 23.53 -2.65
N GLU A 83 -15.30 23.82 -2.61
CA GLU A 83 -16.17 23.57 -1.45
C GLU A 83 -16.64 22.10 -1.35
N PHE A 84 -16.42 21.29 -2.38
CA PHE A 84 -16.90 19.92 -2.44
C PHE A 84 -15.81 18.93 -2.01
N ILE A 85 -16.06 18.24 -0.91
CA ILE A 85 -15.22 17.17 -0.39
C ILE A 85 -15.96 15.84 -0.61
N PHE A 86 -15.42 15.02 -1.51
CA PHE A 86 -15.97 13.69 -1.80
C PHE A 86 -15.87 12.81 -0.56
N GLY A 87 -17.00 12.28 -0.07
CA GLY A 87 -17.09 11.51 1.17
C GLY A 87 -17.73 12.26 2.35
N GLU A 88 -17.75 13.60 2.33
CA GLU A 88 -18.42 14.43 3.34
C GLU A 88 -19.81 14.90 2.88
N SER A 89 -19.97 15.18 1.58
CA SER A 89 -21.26 15.58 1.01
C SER A 89 -22.02 14.38 0.44
N ALA A 90 -23.22 14.12 0.97
CA ALA A 90 -24.19 13.18 0.37
C ALA A 90 -24.80 13.70 -0.94
N VAL A 91 -24.46 14.92 -1.37
CA VAL A 91 -25.03 15.59 -2.55
C VAL A 91 -23.91 15.96 -3.51
N MET A 92 -23.96 15.44 -4.74
CA MET A 92 -23.04 15.82 -5.82
C MET A 92 -23.10 17.33 -6.09
N PRO A 93 -21.97 17.98 -6.43
CA PRO A 93 -21.95 19.41 -6.69
C PRO A 93 -22.69 19.72 -7.98
N GLU A 94 -23.16 20.96 -8.14
CA GLU A 94 -23.96 21.38 -9.31
C GLU A 94 -23.13 21.49 -10.61
N TYR A 95 -21.82 21.74 -10.48
CA TYR A 95 -20.91 21.98 -11.60
C TYR A 95 -19.50 21.46 -11.29
N PHE A 96 -18.67 21.42 -12.33
CA PHE A 96 -17.24 21.13 -12.31
C PHE A 96 -16.44 22.36 -12.71
N VAL A 97 -15.23 22.49 -12.19
CA VAL A 97 -14.24 23.44 -12.69
C VAL A 97 -13.41 22.73 -13.75
N SER A 98 -13.62 23.07 -15.01
CA SER A 98 -12.78 22.63 -16.13
C SER A 98 -11.58 23.56 -16.24
N ARG A 99 -10.37 23.01 -16.10
CA ARG A 99 -9.12 23.74 -16.21
C ARG A 99 -8.39 23.31 -17.48
N PHE A 100 -8.08 24.27 -18.35
CA PHE A 100 -7.34 24.03 -19.60
C PHE A 100 -5.92 24.53 -19.47
N PHE A 101 -4.97 23.69 -19.85
CA PHE A 101 -3.56 24.02 -19.89
C PHE A 101 -3.05 23.83 -21.31
N GLU A 102 -2.59 24.90 -21.94
CA GLU A 102 -1.77 24.84 -23.15
C GLU A 102 -0.29 25.03 -22.74
N TRP A 103 0.63 24.30 -23.38
CA TRP A 103 2.04 24.29 -22.98
C TRP A 103 2.64 25.71 -22.91
N GLY A 104 2.97 26.18 -21.70
CA GLY A 104 3.63 27.47 -21.46
C GLY A 104 2.69 28.59 -21.00
N GLU A 105 1.39 28.32 -20.87
CA GLU A 105 0.39 29.25 -20.33
C GLU A 105 -0.16 28.78 -18.98
N ASP A 106 -0.73 29.69 -18.18
CA ASP A 106 -1.45 29.33 -16.96
C ASP A 106 -2.78 28.65 -17.29
N PHE A 107 -3.35 27.92 -16.33
CA PHE A 107 -4.67 27.33 -16.54
C PHE A 107 -5.72 28.42 -16.83
N THR A 108 -6.45 28.26 -17.93
CA THR A 108 -7.75 28.93 -18.08
C THR A 108 -8.83 28.07 -17.44
N THR A 109 -9.84 28.69 -16.83
CA THR A 109 -10.89 27.99 -16.09
C THR A 109 -12.25 28.30 -16.66
N GLU A 110 -13.08 27.27 -16.79
CA GLU A 110 -14.48 27.34 -17.18
C GLU A 110 -15.31 26.51 -16.18
N GLU A 111 -16.46 27.06 -15.75
CA GLU A 111 -17.43 26.28 -14.99
C GLU A 111 -18.28 25.46 -15.96
N VAL A 112 -18.32 24.15 -15.72
CA VAL A 112 -19.09 23.21 -16.51
C VAL A 112 -20.19 22.63 -15.63
N SER A 113 -21.41 23.09 -15.84
CA SER A 113 -22.58 22.66 -15.08
C SER A 113 -23.05 21.27 -15.48
N TRP A 114 -23.37 20.40 -14.51
CA TRP A 114 -24.04 19.13 -14.81
C TRP A 114 -25.38 19.34 -15.48
N TRP A 115 -26.07 20.43 -15.14
CA TRP A 115 -27.37 20.78 -15.72
C TRP A 115 -27.26 21.06 -17.22
N ASP A 116 -26.11 21.56 -17.66
CA ASP A 116 -25.84 21.79 -19.07
C ASP A 116 -25.48 20.50 -19.81
N ILE A 117 -24.99 19.47 -19.10
CA ILE A 117 -24.57 18.18 -19.69
C ILE A 117 -25.64 17.08 -19.57
N ILE A 118 -26.52 17.08 -18.56
CA ILE A 118 -27.47 15.97 -18.30
C ILE A 118 -28.90 16.51 -18.21
N PRO A 119 -29.75 16.31 -19.26
CA PRO A 119 -31.16 16.67 -19.20
C PRO A 119 -31.91 15.90 -18.10
N GLY A 120 -32.60 16.61 -17.21
CA GLY A 120 -33.38 16.01 -16.12
C GLY A 120 -32.62 15.70 -14.84
N ALA A 121 -31.33 16.07 -14.75
CA ALA A 121 -30.61 16.05 -13.48
C ALA A 121 -31.33 16.92 -12.40
N TYR A 122 -32.02 17.99 -12.81
CA TYR A 122 -32.84 18.86 -11.94
C TYR A 122 -33.91 18.11 -11.12
N ASP A 123 -34.44 17.00 -11.65
CA ASP A 123 -35.50 16.21 -10.98
C ASP A 123 -34.93 15.08 -10.10
N LYS A 124 -33.61 15.08 -9.84
CA LYS A 124 -32.86 13.98 -9.20
C LYS A 124 -33.05 12.63 -9.90
N LYS A 125 -33.41 12.65 -11.19
CA LYS A 125 -33.66 11.43 -11.96
C LYS A 125 -32.36 10.67 -12.25
N TYR A 126 -31.25 11.39 -12.42
CA TYR A 126 -29.95 10.83 -12.75
C TYR A 126 -28.85 11.33 -11.81
N ILE A 127 -27.98 10.43 -11.37
CA ILE A 127 -26.78 10.73 -10.58
C ILE A 127 -25.57 10.65 -11.51
N PRO A 128 -24.87 11.76 -11.80
CA PRO A 128 -23.64 11.72 -12.59
C PRO A 128 -22.54 10.97 -11.85
N MET A 129 -21.72 10.23 -12.59
CA MET A 129 -20.73 9.31 -12.02
C MET A 129 -19.31 9.50 -12.55
N GLY A 130 -19.11 10.33 -13.57
CA GLY A 130 -17.79 10.71 -14.03
C GLY A 130 -17.82 11.53 -15.31
N ILE A 131 -16.73 12.24 -15.59
CA ILE A 131 -16.59 13.19 -16.71
C ILE A 131 -15.22 13.05 -17.41
N GLY A 132 -15.16 13.36 -18.70
CA GLY A 132 -13.92 13.43 -19.48
C GLY A 132 -14.10 14.25 -20.76
N SER A 133 -13.04 14.36 -21.56
CA SER A 133 -13.09 15.05 -22.86
C SER A 133 -12.25 14.38 -23.94
N SER A 134 -12.70 14.46 -25.19
CA SER A 134 -11.90 14.09 -26.36
C SER A 134 -10.75 15.08 -26.57
N LYS A 135 -9.79 14.66 -27.38
CA LYS A 135 -8.71 15.52 -27.88
C LYS A 135 -9.26 16.77 -28.58
N ASP A 136 -10.36 16.64 -29.31
CA ASP A 136 -10.94 17.75 -30.09
C ASP A 136 -11.88 18.64 -29.26
N GLY A 137 -12.18 18.26 -28.01
CA GLY A 137 -12.78 19.12 -27.01
C GLY A 137 -14.22 18.80 -26.62
N ALA A 138 -14.84 17.79 -27.23
CA ALA A 138 -16.12 17.28 -26.80
C ALA A 138 -16.05 16.74 -25.36
N ILE A 139 -17.05 17.07 -24.54
CA ILE A 139 -17.17 16.59 -23.16
C ILE A 139 -18.03 15.32 -23.14
N TYR A 140 -17.66 14.35 -22.30
CA TYR A 140 -18.34 13.08 -22.11
C TYR A 140 -18.63 12.84 -20.63
N THR A 141 -19.79 12.27 -20.33
CA THR A 141 -20.22 11.92 -18.98
C THR A 141 -21.03 10.62 -19.00
N PHE A 142 -21.26 10.04 -17.82
CA PHE A 142 -22.28 9.03 -17.59
C PHE A 142 -23.02 9.28 -16.28
N ALA A 143 -24.21 8.69 -16.14
CA ALA A 143 -25.06 8.88 -14.96
C ALA A 143 -25.94 7.66 -14.71
N HIS A 144 -26.22 7.30 -13.45
CA HIS A 144 -27.20 6.25 -13.12
C HIS A 144 -28.59 6.83 -12.95
N GLU A 145 -29.64 6.08 -13.33
CA GLU A 145 -31.02 6.42 -12.98
C GLU A 145 -31.30 6.14 -11.49
N TYR A 146 -31.93 7.10 -10.82
CA TYR A 146 -32.30 7.01 -9.40
C TYR A 146 -33.50 6.07 -9.22
N ASN A 147 -33.25 4.79 -8.90
CA ASN A 147 -34.29 3.78 -8.61
C ASN A 147 -33.98 3.01 -7.31
N GLU A 148 -35.00 2.51 -6.59
CA GLU A 148 -34.86 1.79 -5.29
C GLU A 148 -34.04 0.49 -5.35
N VAL A 149 -33.80 -0.04 -6.55
CA VAL A 149 -32.89 -1.17 -6.79
C VAL A 149 -32.06 -0.84 -8.03
N VAL A 150 -30.77 -0.59 -7.86
CA VAL A 150 -29.85 -0.31 -8.97
C VAL A 150 -29.50 -1.63 -9.63
N ILE A 151 -30.23 -2.02 -10.69
CA ILE A 151 -29.95 -3.24 -11.46
C ILE A 151 -29.41 -2.90 -12.86
N ASP A 152 -29.87 -1.80 -13.45
CA ASP A 152 -29.49 -1.40 -14.82
C ASP A 152 -28.54 -0.19 -14.80
N THR A 153 -27.39 -0.31 -15.46
CA THR A 153 -26.50 0.83 -15.73
C THR A 153 -26.80 1.40 -17.09
N THR A 154 -27.32 2.64 -17.08
CA THR A 154 -27.61 3.38 -18.31
C THR A 154 -26.54 4.44 -18.54
N LEU A 155 -25.94 4.41 -19.71
CA LEU A 155 -24.95 5.37 -20.13
C LEU A 155 -25.67 6.53 -20.81
N TYR A 156 -25.77 7.66 -20.11
CA TYR A 156 -26.32 8.91 -20.64
C TYR A 156 -25.20 9.75 -21.21
N TRP A 157 -25.28 10.02 -22.52
CA TRP A 157 -24.26 10.73 -23.26
C TRP A 157 -24.76 12.09 -23.74
N LYS A 158 -23.91 13.12 -23.58
CA LYS A 158 -24.08 14.40 -24.23
C LYS A 158 -22.72 15.00 -24.58
N THR A 159 -22.49 15.23 -25.88
CA THR A 159 -21.36 16.02 -26.36
C THR A 159 -21.77 17.48 -26.45
N VAL A 160 -20.92 18.37 -25.92
CA VAL A 160 -21.03 19.82 -26.12
C VAL A 160 -19.84 20.23 -26.98
N TYR A 161 -20.07 20.53 -28.25
CA TYR A 161 -19.04 21.02 -29.17
C TYR A 161 -19.52 22.31 -29.84
N MET A 162 -18.83 23.42 -29.58
CA MET A 162 -19.13 24.74 -30.16
C MET A 162 -20.60 25.19 -30.04
N GLY A 163 -21.31 24.75 -28.99
CA GLY A 163 -22.71 25.10 -28.72
C GLY A 163 -23.76 24.19 -29.37
N GLU A 164 -23.36 23.14 -30.09
CA GLU A 164 -24.25 22.07 -30.55
C GLU A 164 -24.26 20.91 -29.56
N THR A 165 -25.44 20.29 -29.37
CA THR A 165 -25.69 19.20 -28.43
C THR A 165 -26.24 18.00 -29.20
N SER A 166 -25.62 16.83 -29.06
CA SER A 166 -26.20 15.54 -29.44
C SER A 166 -26.35 14.62 -28.22
N GLU A 167 -27.42 13.82 -28.20
CA GLU A 167 -27.79 12.97 -27.07
C GLU A 167 -28.10 11.53 -27.54
N PHE A 168 -27.53 10.54 -26.85
CA PHE A 168 -27.90 9.13 -27.01
C PHE A 168 -27.82 8.39 -25.66
N THR A 169 -28.53 7.27 -25.55
CA THR A 169 -28.58 6.46 -24.32
C THR A 169 -28.28 5.00 -24.64
N HIS A 170 -27.23 4.44 -24.01
CA HIS A 170 -26.90 3.02 -24.12
C HIS A 170 -27.13 2.33 -22.76
N THR A 171 -28.05 1.36 -22.69
CA THR A 171 -28.31 0.61 -21.44
C THR A 171 -27.80 -0.81 -21.56
N ILE A 172 -26.92 -1.21 -20.65
CA ILE A 172 -26.55 -2.61 -20.48
C ILE A 172 -27.55 -3.26 -19.52
N LYS A 173 -28.16 -4.36 -19.96
CA LYS A 173 -29.10 -5.14 -19.17
C LYS A 173 -28.53 -6.53 -18.97
N ASP A 174 -28.14 -6.84 -17.75
CA ASP A 174 -27.78 -8.19 -17.33
C ASP A 174 -28.58 -8.53 -16.06
N ASN A 175 -29.32 -9.63 -16.10
CA ASN A 175 -30.20 -10.05 -15.01
C ASN A 175 -29.47 -10.93 -13.97
N GLU A 176 -28.24 -11.36 -14.25
CA GLU A 176 -27.46 -12.26 -13.38
C GLU A 176 -26.29 -11.55 -12.68
N ASN A 177 -25.66 -10.55 -13.32
CA ASN A 177 -24.54 -9.80 -12.79
C ASN A 177 -24.80 -8.28 -12.73
N TYR A 178 -24.39 -7.66 -11.62
CA TYR A 178 -24.45 -6.21 -11.46
C TYR A 178 -23.23 -5.56 -12.13
N TRP A 179 -23.44 -4.94 -13.29
CA TRP A 179 -22.40 -4.23 -14.04
C TRP A 179 -22.41 -2.74 -13.72
N GLN A 180 -21.26 -2.19 -13.33
CA GLN A 180 -21.04 -0.76 -13.18
C GLN A 180 -20.07 -0.25 -14.25
N VAL A 181 -20.22 1.01 -14.67
CA VAL A 181 -19.21 1.67 -15.52
C VAL A 181 -18.00 1.98 -14.65
N ALA A 182 -16.87 1.37 -15.00
CA ALA A 182 -15.59 1.55 -14.31
C ALA A 182 -14.73 2.64 -14.95
N GLY A 183 -14.93 2.95 -16.24
CA GLY A 183 -14.12 3.95 -16.91
C GLY A 183 -14.69 4.39 -18.25
N LEU A 184 -14.44 5.66 -18.58
CA LEU A 184 -14.71 6.27 -19.87
C LEU A 184 -13.44 6.86 -20.47
N TYR A 185 -13.23 6.53 -21.75
CA TYR A 185 -12.03 6.90 -22.51
C TYR A 185 -12.46 7.47 -23.88
N PRO A 186 -12.61 8.80 -24.00
CA PRO A 186 -12.87 9.46 -25.27
C PRO A 186 -11.72 9.21 -26.26
N ILE A 187 -12.03 8.68 -27.45
CA ILE A 187 -11.05 8.40 -28.49
C ILE A 187 -11.01 9.57 -29.48
N SER A 188 -12.19 9.97 -29.97
CA SER A 188 -12.40 11.11 -30.86
C SER A 188 -13.78 11.71 -30.59
N ASP A 189 -14.12 12.83 -31.23
CA ASP A 189 -15.47 13.40 -31.13
C ASP A 189 -16.59 12.41 -31.49
N SER A 190 -16.28 11.48 -32.40
CA SER A 190 -17.22 10.48 -32.91
C SER A 190 -17.19 9.13 -32.17
N ARG A 191 -16.21 8.90 -31.27
CA ARG A 191 -15.97 7.57 -30.69
C ARG A 191 -15.57 7.62 -29.23
N ILE A 192 -16.12 6.69 -28.45
CA ILE A 192 -15.77 6.52 -27.05
C ILE A 192 -15.64 5.04 -26.67
N VAL A 193 -14.71 4.76 -25.77
CA VAL A 193 -14.62 3.48 -25.07
C VAL A 193 -15.29 3.60 -23.71
N SER A 194 -16.16 2.64 -23.41
CA SER A 194 -16.74 2.44 -22.09
C SER A 194 -16.31 1.09 -21.54
N LEU A 195 -15.76 1.10 -20.33
CA LEU A 195 -15.38 -0.08 -19.57
C LEU A 195 -16.40 -0.33 -18.46
N TYR A 196 -16.88 -1.55 -18.38
CA TYR A 196 -17.80 -2.04 -17.35
C TYR A 196 -17.13 -3.14 -16.53
N CYS A 197 -17.46 -3.23 -15.24
CA CYS A 197 -17.01 -4.30 -14.35
C CYS A 197 -18.20 -4.91 -13.58
N GLY A 198 -18.15 -6.23 -13.39
CA GLY A 198 -19.09 -6.96 -12.54
C GLY A 198 -18.70 -6.89 -11.07
N PHE A 199 -19.65 -6.55 -10.19
CA PHE A 199 -19.47 -6.67 -8.74
C PHE A 199 -19.93 -8.05 -8.27
N SER A 200 -18.99 -8.92 -7.88
CA SER A 200 -19.30 -10.16 -7.18
C SER A 200 -19.21 -9.93 -5.66
N THR A 201 -20.11 -10.52 -4.87
CA THR A 201 -20.11 -10.42 -3.40
C THR A 201 -19.03 -11.29 -2.73
N GLY A 202 -18.08 -11.83 -3.50
CA GLY A 202 -16.99 -12.67 -3.01
C GLY A 202 -15.61 -12.01 -3.18
N PHE A 203 -14.68 -12.37 -2.29
CA PHE A 203 -13.26 -12.02 -2.38
C PHE A 203 -12.58 -12.80 -3.52
N SER A 204 -12.82 -12.41 -4.77
CA SER A 204 -12.14 -12.93 -5.95
C SER A 204 -10.92 -12.07 -6.30
N ALA A 205 -9.81 -12.68 -6.70
CA ALA A 205 -8.62 -11.97 -7.18
C ALA A 205 -8.84 -11.28 -8.54
N THR A 206 -9.84 -11.72 -9.31
CA THR A 206 -10.21 -11.15 -10.61
C THR A 206 -11.69 -10.79 -10.67
N ILE A 207 -12.02 -9.85 -11.54
CA ILE A 207 -13.39 -9.43 -11.86
C ILE A 207 -13.66 -9.55 -13.35
N ASP A 208 -14.91 -9.87 -13.67
CA ASP A 208 -15.40 -9.85 -15.05
C ASP A 208 -15.52 -8.41 -15.53
N ALA A 209 -15.06 -8.16 -16.74
CA ALA A 209 -15.01 -6.86 -17.38
C ALA A 209 -15.60 -6.94 -18.79
N LEU A 210 -16.26 -5.87 -19.21
CA LEU A 210 -16.82 -5.71 -20.55
C LEU A 210 -16.36 -4.37 -21.10
N ILE A 211 -15.71 -4.39 -22.26
CA ILE A 211 -15.28 -3.17 -22.96
C ILE A 211 -16.11 -2.99 -24.23
N LEU A 212 -16.59 -1.76 -24.47
CA LEU A 212 -17.33 -1.39 -25.68
C LEU A 212 -16.66 -0.22 -26.37
N ILE A 213 -16.66 -0.23 -27.71
CA ILE A 213 -16.42 0.96 -28.54
C ILE A 213 -17.77 1.39 -29.12
N LEU A 214 -18.15 2.64 -28.87
CA LEU A 214 -19.44 3.19 -29.26
C LEU A 214 -19.27 4.33 -30.26
N ASP A 215 -20.13 4.33 -31.27
CA ASP A 215 -20.37 5.48 -32.14
C ASP A 215 -21.18 6.53 -31.37
N THR A 216 -20.67 7.76 -31.23
CA THR A 216 -21.29 8.79 -30.38
C THR A 216 -22.52 9.45 -31.01
N GLU A 217 -22.71 9.34 -32.33
CA GLU A 217 -23.87 9.90 -33.02
C GLU A 217 -25.06 8.93 -33.03
N SER A 218 -24.81 7.67 -33.35
CA SER A 218 -25.82 6.63 -33.54
C SER A 218 -25.99 5.74 -32.32
N GLY A 219 -25.00 5.68 -31.43
CA GLY A 219 -25.00 4.77 -30.29
C GLY A 219 -24.70 3.31 -30.63
N GLU A 220 -24.31 3.04 -31.88
CA GLU A 220 -23.97 1.70 -32.36
C GLU A 220 -22.73 1.16 -31.64
N VAL A 221 -22.80 -0.10 -31.22
CA VAL A 221 -21.65 -0.85 -30.69
C VAL A 221 -20.81 -1.31 -31.88
N ILE A 222 -19.62 -0.74 -32.02
CA ILE A 222 -18.65 -1.08 -33.07
C ILE A 222 -17.84 -2.30 -32.67
N TYR A 223 -17.55 -2.39 -31.37
CA TYR A 223 -16.75 -3.45 -30.78
C TYR A 223 -17.24 -3.73 -29.37
N SER A 224 -17.18 -5.01 -28.99
CA SER A 224 -17.49 -5.48 -27.64
C SER A 224 -16.60 -6.67 -27.33
N ASP A 225 -16.01 -6.69 -26.13
CA ASP A 225 -15.28 -7.85 -25.66
C ASP A 225 -15.40 -8.03 -24.13
N GLU A 226 -15.50 -9.27 -23.70
CA GLU A 226 -15.54 -9.65 -22.29
C GLU A 226 -14.20 -10.27 -21.90
N PHE A 227 -13.63 -9.80 -20.80
CA PHE A 227 -12.32 -10.23 -20.32
C PHE A 227 -12.28 -10.22 -18.79
N SER A 228 -11.26 -10.82 -18.20
CA SER A 228 -11.05 -10.77 -16.75
C SER A 228 -9.91 -9.81 -16.43
N MET A 229 -10.10 -8.94 -15.43
CA MET A 229 -9.05 -8.06 -14.93
C MET A 229 -8.79 -8.29 -13.42
N PRO A 230 -7.61 -7.94 -12.90
CA PRO A 230 -7.33 -8.02 -11.47
C PRO A 230 -8.28 -7.13 -10.64
N TYR A 231 -8.79 -7.63 -9.51
CA TYR A 231 -9.65 -6.86 -8.61
C TYR A 231 -8.92 -5.61 -8.08
N LYS A 232 -7.62 -5.73 -7.80
CA LYS A 232 -6.76 -4.64 -7.33
C LYS A 232 -6.76 -3.43 -8.27
N SER A 233 -6.94 -3.63 -9.58
CA SER A 233 -7.04 -2.55 -10.56
C SER A 233 -8.28 -1.65 -10.39
N LEU A 234 -9.30 -2.07 -9.62
CA LEU A 234 -10.42 -1.21 -9.21
C LEU A 234 -10.15 -0.42 -7.93
N THR A 235 -9.34 -0.96 -7.01
CA THR A 235 -9.14 -0.38 -5.67
C THR A 235 -8.03 0.67 -5.63
N GLU A 236 -7.11 0.65 -6.60
CA GLU A 236 -5.94 1.54 -6.64
C GLU A 236 -6.14 2.83 -7.46
N GLY A 237 -7.36 3.18 -7.87
CA GLY A 237 -7.60 4.43 -8.58
C GLY A 237 -9.05 4.65 -8.98
N ARG A 238 -9.37 5.84 -9.48
CA ARG A 238 -10.73 6.17 -9.95
C ARG A 238 -11.06 5.54 -11.31
N LYS A 239 -10.05 5.20 -12.12
CA LYS A 239 -10.19 4.51 -13.40
C LYS A 239 -9.26 3.30 -13.45
N PRO A 240 -9.73 2.13 -13.91
CA PRO A 240 -8.88 0.96 -14.07
C PRO A 240 -7.73 1.23 -15.05
N GLY A 241 -6.49 1.06 -14.61
CA GLY A 241 -5.31 1.29 -15.45
C GLY A 241 -5.07 0.24 -16.54
N VAL A 242 -6.03 -0.65 -16.81
CA VAL A 242 -5.90 -1.73 -17.80
C VAL A 242 -6.33 -1.32 -19.22
N VAL A 243 -6.78 -0.08 -19.43
CA VAL A 243 -7.24 0.46 -20.71
C VAL A 243 -6.52 1.77 -21.03
N ALA A 244 -6.09 1.93 -22.28
CA ALA A 244 -5.63 3.19 -22.83
C ALA A 244 -6.18 3.40 -24.24
N VAL A 245 -6.23 4.67 -24.66
CA VAL A 245 -6.67 5.05 -26.01
C VAL A 245 -5.63 5.97 -26.64
N SER A 246 -5.47 5.88 -27.96
CA SER A 246 -4.65 6.81 -28.73
C SER A 246 -5.16 6.92 -30.16
N ASP A 247 -5.35 8.14 -30.63
CA ASP A 247 -5.91 8.49 -31.94
C ASP A 247 -7.21 7.73 -32.26
N ASN A 248 -7.15 6.63 -33.03
CA ASN A 248 -8.29 5.77 -33.38
C ASN A 248 -8.09 4.31 -32.93
N CYS A 249 -7.26 4.06 -31.93
CA CYS A 249 -6.99 2.74 -31.38
C CYS A 249 -7.34 2.65 -29.89
N LEU A 250 -7.94 1.52 -29.52
CA LEU A 250 -8.12 1.06 -28.16
C LEU A 250 -7.00 0.07 -27.82
N PHE A 251 -6.41 0.23 -26.64
CA PHE A 251 -5.47 -0.72 -26.06
C PHE A 251 -5.99 -1.22 -24.71
N TYR A 252 -5.96 -2.53 -24.48
CA TYR A 252 -6.30 -3.08 -23.16
C TYR A 252 -5.55 -4.37 -22.85
N ILE A 253 -5.40 -4.66 -21.56
CA ILE A 253 -4.76 -5.87 -21.06
C ILE A 253 -5.79 -6.99 -21.01
N ASP A 254 -5.48 -8.10 -21.69
CA ASP A 254 -6.24 -9.34 -21.65
C ASP A 254 -5.28 -10.49 -21.30
N GLY A 255 -5.33 -10.94 -20.04
CA GLY A 255 -4.40 -11.92 -19.50
C GLY A 255 -2.94 -11.49 -19.60
N ASP A 256 -2.14 -12.25 -20.34
CA ASP A 256 -0.70 -12.02 -20.55
C ASP A 256 -0.41 -11.17 -21.80
N ASP A 257 -1.43 -10.64 -22.47
CA ASP A 257 -1.29 -9.84 -23.69
C ASP A 257 -1.86 -8.42 -23.52
N ILE A 258 -1.34 -7.50 -24.33
CA ILE A 258 -1.90 -6.17 -24.58
C ILE A 258 -2.43 -6.18 -26.01
N LEU A 259 -3.73 -5.99 -26.16
CA LEU A 259 -4.42 -5.98 -27.45
C LEU A 259 -4.56 -4.57 -27.99
N GLU A 260 -4.40 -4.42 -29.30
CA GLU A 260 -4.68 -3.18 -30.03
C GLU A 260 -5.86 -3.38 -30.97
N ILE A 261 -6.92 -2.60 -30.78
CA ILE A 261 -8.16 -2.69 -31.55
C ILE A 261 -8.41 -1.37 -32.28
N SER A 262 -8.71 -1.45 -33.58
CA SER A 262 -9.16 -0.30 -34.36
C SER A 262 -10.55 0.17 -33.92
N ALA A 263 -10.66 1.41 -33.44
CA ALA A 263 -11.94 2.01 -33.05
C ALA A 263 -12.86 2.31 -34.24
N GLU A 264 -12.35 2.28 -35.46
CA GLU A 264 -13.15 2.50 -36.68
C GLU A 264 -14.01 1.29 -37.04
N ASN A 265 -13.51 0.08 -36.77
CA ASN A 265 -14.12 -1.15 -37.29
C ASN A 265 -14.02 -2.37 -36.36
N GLY A 266 -13.49 -2.21 -35.15
CA GLY A 266 -13.39 -3.25 -34.13
C GLY A 266 -12.39 -4.37 -34.46
N LYS A 267 -11.50 -4.20 -35.43
CA LYS A 267 -10.49 -5.23 -35.76
C LYS A 267 -9.28 -5.15 -34.85
N GLU A 268 -8.83 -6.32 -34.40
CA GLU A 268 -7.50 -6.49 -33.82
C GLU A 268 -6.43 -6.12 -34.85
N LEU A 269 -5.58 -5.17 -34.50
CA LEU A 269 -4.44 -4.69 -35.29
C LEU A 269 -3.16 -5.38 -34.85
N SER A 270 -2.97 -5.53 -33.54
CA SER A 270 -1.81 -6.18 -32.96
C SER A 270 -2.11 -6.82 -31.60
N ARG A 271 -1.20 -7.70 -31.19
CA ARG A 271 -1.15 -8.38 -29.89
C ARG A 271 0.29 -8.38 -29.43
N THR A 272 0.55 -7.73 -28.30
CA THR A 272 1.88 -7.58 -27.73
C THR A 272 1.93 -8.31 -26.39
N GLN A 273 2.95 -9.13 -26.17
CA GLN A 273 3.09 -9.84 -24.90
C GLN A 273 3.31 -8.83 -23.77
N LYS A 274 2.49 -8.92 -22.71
CA LYS A 274 2.65 -8.10 -21.51
C LYS A 274 3.99 -8.45 -20.83
N PRO A 275 4.78 -7.45 -20.40
CA PRO A 275 5.96 -7.71 -19.59
C PRO A 275 5.62 -8.46 -18.30
N ASP A 276 6.60 -9.21 -17.77
CA ASP A 276 6.45 -9.99 -16.53
C ASP A 276 6.53 -9.11 -15.27
N THR A 277 5.65 -8.11 -15.23
CA THR A 277 5.50 -7.09 -14.18
C THR A 277 4.02 -6.77 -14.01
N GLU A 278 3.64 -6.28 -12.83
CA GLU A 278 2.29 -5.75 -12.61
C GLU A 278 2.21 -4.35 -13.25
N ILE A 279 1.36 -4.21 -14.26
CA ILE A 279 1.12 -2.91 -14.90
C ILE A 279 0.05 -2.20 -14.09
N SER A 280 0.41 -1.07 -13.48
CA SER A 280 -0.52 -0.20 -12.78
C SER A 280 -1.38 0.58 -13.76
N TYR A 281 -0.78 1.12 -14.84
CA TYR A 281 -1.48 1.90 -15.86
C TYR A 281 -0.92 1.66 -17.26
N LEU A 282 -1.78 1.40 -18.24
CA LEU A 282 -1.50 1.71 -19.63
C LEU A 282 -1.59 3.23 -19.82
N ILE A 283 -0.60 3.79 -20.50
CA ILE A 283 -0.50 5.22 -20.82
C ILE A 283 -0.70 5.36 -22.33
N THR A 284 -1.36 6.44 -22.75
CA THR A 284 -1.62 6.79 -24.16
C THR A 284 -0.48 6.35 -25.11
N PRO A 285 -0.70 5.29 -25.91
CA PRO A 285 0.32 4.75 -26.82
C PRO A 285 0.63 5.69 -28.00
N THR A 286 1.71 5.42 -28.73
CA THR A 286 1.97 5.97 -30.07
C THR A 286 1.71 4.90 -31.14
N GLU A 287 1.87 5.26 -32.41
CA GLU A 287 1.71 4.33 -33.55
C GLU A 287 2.57 3.05 -33.43
N ASP A 288 3.70 3.12 -32.73
CA ASP A 288 4.70 2.06 -32.65
C ASP A 288 5.06 1.61 -31.22
N THR A 289 4.56 2.29 -30.19
CA THR A 289 5.04 2.12 -28.81
C THR A 289 3.90 2.17 -27.81
N ILE A 290 3.80 1.13 -26.97
CA ILE A 290 2.95 1.09 -25.78
C ILE A 290 3.73 1.72 -24.63
N PHE A 291 3.11 2.66 -23.93
CA PHE A 291 3.66 3.18 -22.68
C PHE A 291 2.88 2.60 -21.52
N TYR A 292 3.57 2.23 -20.45
CA TYR A 292 2.92 1.72 -19.25
C TYR A 292 3.67 2.13 -17.99
N LEU A 293 2.95 2.19 -16.88
CA LEU A 293 3.47 2.41 -15.54
C LEU A 293 3.51 1.07 -14.80
N ASP A 294 4.66 0.76 -14.21
CA ASP A 294 4.82 -0.31 -13.21
C ASP A 294 5.64 0.19 -12.02
N LYS A 295 6.00 -0.71 -11.09
CA LYS A 295 6.81 -0.38 -9.91
C LYS A 295 8.19 0.22 -10.21
N SER A 296 8.75 -0.01 -11.39
CA SER A 296 10.04 0.56 -11.81
C SER A 296 9.90 1.96 -12.39
N GLY A 297 8.75 2.21 -13.02
CA GLY A 297 8.28 3.52 -13.41
C GLY A 297 7.61 3.52 -14.78
N ILE A 298 7.80 4.60 -15.55
CA ILE A 298 7.20 4.71 -16.89
C ILE A 298 8.11 4.01 -17.89
N ASN A 299 7.57 3.00 -18.54
CA ASN A 299 8.27 2.14 -19.50
C ASN A 299 7.67 2.29 -20.90
N ALA A 300 8.52 2.14 -21.92
CA ALA A 300 8.16 2.08 -23.33
C ALA A 300 8.37 0.67 -23.86
N LEU A 301 7.33 0.09 -24.45
CA LEU A 301 7.35 -1.24 -25.07
C LEU A 301 7.02 -1.10 -26.56
N PRO A 302 7.93 -1.43 -27.48
CA PRO A 302 7.61 -1.48 -28.90
C PRO A 302 6.45 -2.44 -29.16
N ILE A 303 5.49 -2.04 -30.00
CA ILE A 303 4.35 -2.90 -30.35
C ILE A 303 4.86 -4.18 -31.04
N GLY A 304 4.43 -5.34 -30.53
CA GLY A 304 4.91 -6.66 -30.94
C GLY A 304 6.32 -7.03 -30.45
N GLY A 305 6.95 -6.19 -29.63
CA GLY A 305 8.22 -6.45 -28.95
C GLY A 305 8.07 -7.08 -27.57
N ASP A 306 9.19 -7.45 -26.95
CA ASP A 306 9.26 -8.11 -25.64
C ASP A 306 10.22 -7.42 -24.64
N THR A 307 10.92 -6.38 -25.09
CA THR A 307 11.97 -5.70 -24.33
C THR A 307 11.53 -4.26 -24.03
N PRO A 308 10.96 -3.99 -22.85
CA PRO A 308 10.63 -2.63 -22.44
C PRO A 308 11.89 -1.82 -22.12
N GLU A 309 11.83 -0.51 -22.38
CA GLU A 309 12.83 0.48 -21.99
C GLU A 309 12.26 1.35 -20.86
N LEU A 310 13.01 1.50 -19.75
CA LEU A 310 12.64 2.40 -18.66
C LEU A 310 12.90 3.86 -19.08
N ILE A 311 11.82 4.64 -19.20
CA ILE A 311 11.84 6.03 -19.65
C ILE A 311 11.92 7.00 -18.47
N VAL A 312 11.12 6.77 -17.43
CA VAL A 312 11.09 7.58 -16.22
C VAL A 312 11.21 6.66 -15.00
N GLU A 313 12.29 6.79 -14.26
CA GLU A 313 12.58 5.94 -13.09
C GLU A 313 11.77 6.39 -11.87
N ALA A 314 10.92 5.50 -11.34
CA ALA A 314 10.03 5.79 -10.21
C ALA A 314 10.79 6.30 -8.97
N SER A 315 11.98 5.76 -8.69
CA SER A 315 12.79 6.07 -7.49
C SER A 315 13.22 7.54 -7.37
N ARG A 316 13.07 8.33 -8.44
CA ARG A 316 13.48 9.75 -8.54
C ARG A 316 12.31 10.73 -8.58
N HIS A 317 11.08 10.23 -8.47
CA HIS A 317 9.87 10.99 -8.75
C HIS A 317 8.73 10.65 -7.79
N SER A 318 7.83 11.60 -7.56
CA SER A 318 6.72 11.49 -6.60
C SER A 318 5.81 10.30 -6.89
N PHE A 319 5.63 9.89 -8.14
CA PHE A 319 4.79 8.74 -8.47
C PHE A 319 5.37 7.38 -8.05
N GLY A 320 6.68 7.32 -7.80
CA GLY A 320 7.32 6.15 -7.19
C GLY A 320 7.27 6.15 -5.66
N SER A 321 6.80 7.24 -5.06
CA SER A 321 6.69 7.39 -3.61
C SER A 321 5.52 6.57 -3.05
N PRO A 322 5.66 5.97 -1.85
CA PRO A 322 4.55 5.30 -1.20
C PRO A 322 3.43 6.28 -0.81
N GLU A 323 3.70 7.58 -0.73
CA GLU A 323 2.67 8.59 -0.47
C GLU A 323 1.64 8.73 -1.58
N TRP A 324 2.07 8.54 -2.83
CA TRP A 324 1.25 8.88 -3.97
C TRP A 324 0.77 7.64 -4.70
N MET A 325 -0.54 7.51 -4.80
CA MET A 325 -1.20 6.57 -5.69
C MET A 325 -1.44 7.24 -7.03
N THR A 326 -0.95 6.66 -8.11
CA THR A 326 -1.34 7.14 -9.44
C THR A 326 -2.80 6.77 -9.68
N SER A 327 -3.64 7.73 -10.06
CA SER A 327 -5.07 7.54 -10.35
C SER A 327 -5.37 7.67 -11.85
N ALA A 328 -4.52 8.36 -12.60
CA ALA A 328 -4.55 8.44 -14.05
C ALA A 328 -3.17 8.82 -14.60
N ALA A 329 -2.86 8.37 -15.81
CA ALA A 329 -1.62 8.71 -16.51
C ALA A 329 -1.89 8.91 -18.00
N ILE A 330 -1.39 10.01 -18.57
CA ILE A 330 -1.51 10.31 -20.00
C ILE A 330 -0.17 10.79 -20.57
N ARG A 331 0.03 10.53 -21.86
CA ARG A 331 1.19 11.03 -22.61
C ARG A 331 0.84 12.31 -23.36
N GLY A 332 1.68 13.32 -23.25
CA GLY A 332 1.62 14.54 -24.05
C GLY A 332 2.20 14.34 -25.46
N SER A 333 2.07 15.38 -26.29
CA SER A 333 2.61 15.40 -27.65
C SER A 333 4.13 15.49 -27.73
N GLU A 334 4.76 16.19 -26.79
CA GLU A 334 6.21 16.48 -26.80
C GLU A 334 7.05 15.44 -26.03
N GLY A 335 6.48 14.25 -25.77
CA GLY A 335 7.14 13.21 -24.98
C GLY A 335 7.02 13.41 -23.47
N ASP A 336 6.28 14.43 -23.03
CA ASP A 336 5.94 14.63 -21.63
C ASP A 336 4.93 13.59 -21.12
N PHE A 337 4.94 13.34 -19.81
CA PHE A 337 3.93 12.53 -19.12
C PHE A 337 3.18 13.35 -18.07
N TYR A 338 1.90 13.06 -17.91
CA TYR A 338 1.02 13.71 -16.93
C TYR A 338 0.37 12.66 -16.06
N LEU A 339 0.62 12.73 -14.76
CA LEU A 339 0.03 11.82 -13.80
C LEU A 339 -0.86 12.60 -12.85
N LEU A 340 -2.04 12.03 -12.55
CA LEU A 340 -2.85 12.40 -11.40
C LEU A 340 -2.41 11.53 -10.24
N LEU A 341 -1.89 12.16 -9.20
CA LEU A 341 -1.44 11.52 -7.96
C LEU A 341 -2.44 11.84 -6.86
N ILE A 342 -2.90 10.81 -6.15
CA ILE A 342 -3.78 10.93 -4.98
C ILE A 342 -2.98 10.50 -3.75
N SER A 343 -3.02 11.30 -2.70
CA SER A 343 -2.37 10.99 -1.44
C SER A 343 -3.02 9.77 -0.79
N ARG A 344 -2.21 8.75 -0.45
CA ARG A 344 -2.65 7.58 0.31
C ARG A 344 -2.99 7.94 1.76
N SER A 345 -2.38 8.99 2.30
CA SER A 345 -2.67 9.52 3.64
C SER A 345 -3.84 10.51 3.68
N GLY A 346 -4.52 10.74 2.53
CA GLY A 346 -5.66 11.65 2.43
C GLY A 346 -5.31 13.14 2.37
N ARG A 347 -4.03 13.50 2.23
CA ARG A 347 -3.51 14.88 2.19
C ARG A 347 -3.58 15.52 0.81
N GLY A 348 -4.61 15.21 0.04
CA GLY A 348 -4.83 15.89 -1.23
C GLY A 348 -4.41 15.13 -2.48
N CYS A 349 -4.45 15.83 -3.61
CA CYS A 349 -4.06 15.30 -4.91
C CYS A 349 -3.27 16.32 -5.73
N ARG A 350 -2.48 15.80 -6.68
CA ARG A 350 -1.57 16.57 -7.53
C ARG A 350 -1.73 16.13 -8.98
N VAL A 351 -1.73 17.09 -9.90
CA VAL A 351 -1.50 16.82 -11.33
C VAL A 351 -0.08 17.23 -11.65
N VAL A 352 0.73 16.26 -12.04
CA VAL A 352 2.18 16.41 -12.16
C VAL A 352 2.62 16.16 -13.60
N LYS A 353 3.48 17.05 -14.11
CA LYS A 353 4.12 16.96 -15.43
C LYS A 353 5.55 16.44 -15.29
N TYR A 354 5.92 15.46 -16.11
CA TYR A 354 7.28 14.96 -16.26
C TYR A 354 7.81 15.35 -17.64
N SER A 355 8.88 16.14 -17.67
CA SER A 355 9.50 16.64 -18.92
C SER A 355 10.97 16.29 -18.99
N TYR A 356 11.44 15.88 -20.15
CA TYR A 356 12.85 15.56 -20.35
C TYR A 356 13.72 16.84 -20.42
N ASP A 357 14.73 16.94 -19.56
CA ASP A 357 15.76 17.97 -19.59
C ASP A 357 17.12 17.35 -19.96
N GLN A 358 17.59 17.68 -21.18
CA GLN A 358 18.89 17.24 -21.72
C GLN A 358 20.11 17.85 -21.01
N ASN A 359 19.93 18.91 -20.20
CA ASN A 359 21.03 19.59 -19.50
C ASN A 359 21.11 19.18 -18.02
N LEU A 360 20.22 18.30 -17.56
CA LEU A 360 20.19 17.83 -16.19
C LEU A 360 21.45 17.02 -15.91
N ALA A 361 22.42 17.62 -15.21
CA ALA A 361 23.64 16.94 -14.84
C ALA A 361 23.32 15.75 -13.93
N LEU A 362 23.63 14.53 -14.38
CA LEU A 362 23.73 13.35 -13.52
C LEU A 362 24.94 13.55 -12.59
N LEU A 363 24.74 14.26 -11.47
CA LEU A 363 25.81 14.49 -10.50
C LEU A 363 26.30 13.12 -9.99
N PRO A 364 27.62 12.87 -9.92
CA PRO A 364 28.16 11.72 -9.20
C PRO A 364 27.88 11.92 -7.72
N GLN A 365 26.83 11.24 -7.28
CA GLN A 365 26.24 11.26 -5.97
C GLN A 365 27.05 10.40 -5.03
N LYS A 366 27.37 10.89 -3.83
CA LYS A 366 27.94 10.00 -2.79
C LYS A 366 26.93 8.89 -2.55
N LYS A 367 27.34 7.64 -2.74
CA LYS A 367 26.45 6.50 -2.62
C LYS A 367 26.34 6.07 -1.17
N VAL A 368 25.11 6.01 -0.66
CA VAL A 368 24.76 5.46 0.65
C VAL A 368 23.87 4.25 0.41
N THR A 369 24.26 3.10 0.94
CA THR A 369 23.45 1.88 0.91
C THR A 369 22.62 1.76 2.17
N LEU A 370 21.33 1.51 2.01
CA LEU A 370 20.37 1.32 3.09
C LEU A 370 19.71 -0.04 2.93
N THR A 371 19.73 -0.84 4.00
CA THR A 371 18.97 -2.10 4.06
C THR A 371 17.90 -2.01 5.12
N ASP A 372 16.65 -2.25 4.72
CA ASP A 372 15.51 -2.38 5.61
C ASP A 372 15.05 -3.85 5.65
N LEU A 373 14.88 -4.40 6.86
CA LEU A 373 14.34 -5.75 7.02
C LEU A 373 12.83 -5.79 6.80
N SER A 374 12.10 -4.73 7.16
CA SER A 374 10.64 -4.66 7.13
C SER A 374 10.12 -3.88 5.92
N ASP A 375 8.87 -4.13 5.52
CA ASP A 375 8.12 -3.20 4.67
C ASP A 375 7.56 -2.05 5.51
N CYS A 376 8.42 -1.12 5.91
CA CYS A 376 8.00 0.06 6.66
C CYS A 376 7.63 1.20 5.70
N TYR A 377 6.35 1.53 5.59
CA TYR A 377 5.87 2.64 4.74
C TYR A 377 6.57 3.96 5.10
N VAL A 378 6.77 4.22 6.39
CA VAL A 378 7.41 5.45 6.91
C VAL A 378 8.85 5.57 6.43
N VAL A 379 9.59 4.47 6.48
CA VAL A 379 10.98 4.42 6.01
C VAL A 379 11.04 4.64 4.50
N LYS A 380 10.17 3.98 3.73
CA LYS A 380 10.10 4.18 2.27
C LYS A 380 9.80 5.65 1.94
N LEU A 381 8.85 6.26 2.63
CA LEU A 381 8.50 7.66 2.38
C LEU A 381 9.65 8.60 2.77
N ALA A 382 10.32 8.33 3.89
CA ALA A 382 11.50 9.08 4.30
C ALA A 382 12.65 8.94 3.29
N VAL A 383 12.86 7.75 2.73
CA VAL A 383 13.86 7.49 1.66
C VAL A 383 13.59 8.38 0.45
N ASP A 384 12.33 8.48 0.01
CA ASP A 384 12.00 9.24 -1.20
C ASP A 384 12.14 10.74 -0.99
N ILE A 385 11.73 11.25 0.18
CA ILE A 385 11.87 12.67 0.49
C ILE A 385 13.33 13.04 0.69
N PHE A 386 14.10 12.21 1.38
CA PHE A 386 15.54 12.42 1.53
C PHE A 386 16.25 12.46 0.17
N ARG A 387 15.90 11.58 -0.78
CA ARG A 387 16.44 11.62 -2.15
C ARG A 387 16.12 12.93 -2.87
N ASN A 388 14.92 13.47 -2.66
CA ASN A 388 14.49 14.72 -3.27
C ASN A 388 15.17 15.95 -2.65
N GLU A 389 15.34 15.96 -1.33
CA GLU A 389 15.99 17.06 -0.60
C GLU A 389 17.52 17.04 -0.71
N HIS A 390 18.11 15.86 -0.90
CA HIS A 390 19.55 15.63 -1.03
C HIS A 390 19.94 14.96 -2.36
N PRO A 391 19.69 15.61 -3.52
CA PRO A 391 20.01 15.05 -4.83
C PRO A 391 21.51 14.83 -5.06
N GLU A 392 22.38 15.30 -4.17
CA GLU A 392 23.81 15.00 -4.12
C GLU A 392 24.17 13.64 -3.47
N ILE A 393 23.20 12.96 -2.85
CA ILE A 393 23.35 11.65 -2.20
C ILE A 393 22.56 10.59 -2.98
N ALA A 394 23.22 9.50 -3.37
CA ALA A 394 22.61 8.36 -4.05
C ALA A 394 22.23 7.34 -2.98
N LEU A 395 21.03 7.48 -2.45
CA LEU A 395 20.49 6.56 -1.46
C LEU A 395 19.96 5.30 -2.15
N GLU A 396 20.71 4.21 -2.10
CA GLU A 396 20.31 2.89 -2.60
C GLU A 396 19.58 2.12 -1.50
N TYR A 397 18.26 2.02 -1.62
CA TYR A 397 17.38 1.35 -0.67
C TYR A 397 17.13 -0.10 -1.09
N THR A 398 17.39 -1.04 -0.19
CA THR A 398 17.09 -2.47 -0.36
C THR A 398 16.18 -2.94 0.76
N GLN A 399 14.96 -3.32 0.41
CA GLN A 399 14.05 -4.04 1.29
C GLN A 399 14.35 -5.55 1.20
N LEU A 400 14.55 -6.22 2.33
CA LEU A 400 14.83 -7.66 2.36
C LEU A 400 13.57 -8.52 2.37
N TYR A 401 12.47 -8.05 2.93
CA TYR A 401 11.24 -8.81 3.08
C TYR A 401 9.98 -7.94 2.90
N ASP A 402 8.97 -8.48 2.21
CA ASP A 402 7.67 -7.88 1.98
C ASP A 402 6.60 -8.68 2.74
N PHE A 403 5.86 -8.02 3.64
CA PHE A 403 4.81 -8.64 4.46
C PHE A 403 3.51 -8.88 3.69
N MET A 404 3.31 -8.23 2.55
CA MET A 404 2.07 -8.26 1.78
C MET A 404 2.15 -9.21 0.57
N ASP A 405 3.35 -9.59 0.14
CA ASP A 405 3.57 -10.51 -0.99
C ASP A 405 3.93 -11.93 -0.52
N GLU A 406 3.02 -12.57 0.23
CA GLU A 406 3.11 -14.03 0.47
C GLU A 406 2.83 -14.86 -0.81
N GLU A 407 2.34 -14.21 -1.89
CA GLU A 407 1.72 -14.91 -3.02
C GLU A 407 2.49 -14.92 -4.36
N TYR A 408 3.62 -14.24 -4.57
CA TYR A 408 4.27 -14.28 -5.91
C TYR A 408 5.75 -14.70 -6.03
N LYS A 409 5.91 -15.95 -6.54
CA LYS A 409 6.96 -16.55 -7.43
C LYS A 409 8.27 -17.15 -6.84
N PRO A 410 8.94 -18.06 -7.58
CA PRO A 410 8.54 -19.36 -8.17
C PRO A 410 9.27 -20.53 -7.46
N GLU A 411 8.97 -21.79 -7.84
CA GLU A 411 9.48 -23.04 -7.24
C GLU A 411 10.96 -23.01 -6.78
N GLY A 412 11.15 -22.88 -5.47
CA GLY A 412 12.42 -22.92 -4.75
C GLY A 412 12.11 -22.73 -3.26
N LYS A 413 12.90 -23.33 -2.36
CA LYS A 413 12.62 -23.29 -0.91
C LYS A 413 12.33 -21.86 -0.45
N LYS A 414 11.07 -21.59 -0.06
CA LYS A 414 10.62 -20.30 0.48
C LYS A 414 11.57 -19.91 1.62
N LYS A 415 12.28 -18.79 1.49
CA LYS A 415 12.93 -18.17 2.65
C LYS A 415 11.81 -17.58 3.50
N SER A 416 11.71 -18.03 4.75
CA SER A 416 10.84 -17.43 5.75
C SER A 416 11.37 -16.05 6.16
N ARG A 417 10.52 -15.22 6.80
CA ARG A 417 10.97 -13.99 7.46
C ARG A 417 12.17 -14.20 8.38
N PHE A 418 12.14 -15.33 9.10
CA PHE A 418 13.21 -15.74 9.99
C PHE A 418 14.53 -15.99 9.26
N ASP A 419 14.49 -16.52 8.04
CA ASP A 419 15.69 -16.70 7.22
C ASP A 419 16.30 -15.35 6.82
N TYR A 420 15.48 -14.33 6.52
CA TYR A 420 15.96 -12.98 6.24
C TYR A 420 16.50 -12.29 7.50
N PHE A 421 15.80 -12.41 8.63
CA PHE A 421 16.26 -11.92 9.93
C PHE A 421 17.63 -12.51 10.30
N ASN A 422 17.78 -13.83 10.14
CA ASN A 422 19.03 -14.52 10.45
C ASN A 422 20.14 -14.22 9.47
N GLN A 423 19.81 -14.06 8.19
CA GLN A 423 20.77 -13.57 7.21
C GLN A 423 21.29 -12.19 7.64
N LEU A 424 20.41 -11.25 7.95
CA LEU A 424 20.80 -9.90 8.39
C LEU A 424 21.62 -9.92 9.68
N LYS A 425 21.23 -10.72 10.68
CA LYS A 425 21.99 -10.92 11.92
C LYS A 425 23.40 -11.44 11.64
N ASN A 426 23.55 -12.39 10.72
CA ASN A 426 24.86 -12.93 10.32
C ASN A 426 25.71 -11.90 9.57
N ASP A 427 25.11 -11.15 8.65
CA ASP A 427 25.74 -10.09 7.87
C ASP A 427 26.28 -9.00 8.81
N ILE A 428 25.45 -8.55 9.76
CA ILE A 428 25.86 -7.65 10.86
C ILE A 428 27.03 -8.24 11.64
N MET A 429 26.93 -9.49 12.10
CA MET A 429 27.96 -10.11 12.93
C MET A 429 29.30 -10.37 12.22
N SER A 430 29.28 -10.45 10.89
CA SER A 430 30.45 -10.52 10.02
C SER A 430 31.06 -9.13 9.73
N GLY A 431 30.26 -8.07 9.91
CA GLY A 431 30.63 -6.70 9.60
C GLY A 431 30.56 -6.36 8.11
N ASP A 432 29.78 -7.13 7.34
CA ASP A 432 29.53 -6.97 5.90
C ASP A 432 28.05 -6.67 5.67
N PHE A 433 27.68 -5.41 5.90
CA PHE A 433 26.31 -4.91 5.80
C PHE A 433 26.31 -3.47 5.30
N SER A 434 25.15 -3.00 4.83
CA SER A 434 24.94 -1.67 4.26
C SER A 434 25.38 -0.53 5.20
N ASP A 435 25.58 0.66 4.64
CA ASP A 435 25.99 1.85 5.40
C ASP A 435 24.99 2.16 6.52
N VAL A 436 23.69 2.03 6.23
CA VAL A 436 22.58 2.11 7.17
C VAL A 436 21.79 0.81 7.16
N VAL A 437 21.43 0.31 8.34
CA VAL A 437 20.50 -0.82 8.49
C VAL A 437 19.35 -0.41 9.39
N ILE A 438 18.12 -0.68 8.93
CA ILE A 438 16.89 -0.57 9.72
C ILE A 438 16.35 -1.98 9.90
N ALA A 439 16.14 -2.37 11.16
CA ALA A 439 15.68 -3.70 11.51
C ALA A 439 15.15 -3.72 12.96
N PRO A 440 14.54 -4.83 13.39
CA PRO A 440 14.12 -4.97 14.76
C PRO A 440 15.29 -4.82 15.73
N ALA A 441 15.11 -4.00 16.77
CA ALA A 441 16.19 -3.50 17.62
C ALA A 441 17.02 -4.61 18.30
N GLY A 442 16.39 -5.76 18.59
CA GLY A 442 17.06 -6.92 19.16
C GLY A 442 18.16 -7.53 18.29
N VAL A 443 18.10 -7.37 16.96
CA VAL A 443 19.13 -7.84 16.02
C VAL A 443 20.50 -7.23 16.33
N PHE A 444 20.51 -5.97 16.77
CA PHE A 444 21.73 -5.19 16.89
C PHE A 444 22.54 -5.49 18.17
N LYS A 445 21.97 -6.16 19.17
CA LYS A 445 22.63 -6.40 20.47
C LYS A 445 24.04 -6.98 20.32
N GLY A 446 24.19 -8.04 19.52
CA GLY A 446 25.51 -8.67 19.30
C GLY A 446 26.51 -7.77 18.56
N GLY A 447 26.02 -6.91 17.65
CA GLY A 447 26.85 -5.95 16.93
C GLY A 447 27.33 -4.80 17.82
N ILE A 448 26.50 -4.35 18.77
CA ILE A 448 26.85 -3.36 19.79
C ILE A 448 27.99 -3.87 20.67
N ASP A 449 27.88 -5.11 21.16
CA ASP A 449 28.91 -5.75 22.01
C ASP A 449 30.26 -5.88 21.29
N LYS A 450 30.23 -6.11 19.97
CA LYS A 450 31.41 -6.21 19.10
C LYS A 450 31.93 -4.85 18.59
N GLY A 451 31.20 -3.74 18.81
CA GLY A 451 31.57 -2.41 18.33
C GLY A 451 31.49 -2.27 16.81
N LEU A 452 30.46 -2.83 16.18
CA LEU A 452 30.26 -2.82 14.72
C LEU A 452 29.49 -1.59 14.21
N PHE A 453 28.96 -0.76 15.10
CA PHE A 453 28.18 0.42 14.76
C PHE A 453 28.89 1.71 15.12
N LEU A 454 28.60 2.76 14.34
CA LEU A 454 29.07 4.11 14.60
C LEU A 454 28.36 4.67 15.86
N GLU A 455 29.10 5.40 16.69
CA GLU A 455 28.53 6.11 17.84
C GLU A 455 27.71 7.32 17.36
N LEU A 456 26.48 7.45 17.84
CA LEU A 456 25.50 8.40 17.32
C LEU A 456 25.48 9.74 18.09
N GLY A 457 25.95 9.79 19.33
CA GLY A 457 25.89 10.98 20.19
C GLY A 457 24.45 11.32 20.62
N ASP A 458 24.29 12.51 21.20
CA ASP A 458 23.05 12.93 21.89
C ASP A 458 22.07 13.74 21.01
N LYS A 459 22.33 13.88 19.70
CA LYS A 459 21.56 14.77 18.81
C LYS A 459 20.09 14.38 18.61
N PHE A 460 19.68 13.20 19.06
CA PHE A 460 18.36 12.61 18.82
C PHE A 460 17.44 12.70 20.06
N ASP A 461 17.79 13.53 21.05
CA ASP A 461 17.18 13.49 22.40
C ASP A 461 16.21 14.63 22.73
N ASP A 462 16.13 15.69 21.93
CA ASP A 462 15.51 16.95 22.38
C ASP A 462 14.03 16.77 22.80
N ASP A 463 13.28 15.87 22.14
CA ASP A 463 11.88 15.58 22.44
C ASP A 463 11.62 14.11 22.84
N ILE A 464 12.65 13.27 22.92
CA ILE A 464 12.51 11.83 23.23
C ILE A 464 12.92 11.55 24.68
N PRO A 465 12.13 10.80 25.47
CA PRO A 465 12.55 10.38 26.80
C PRO A 465 13.91 9.70 26.75
N LYS A 466 14.85 10.17 27.59
CA LYS A 466 16.24 9.71 27.59
C LYS A 466 16.41 8.19 27.66
N ALA A 467 15.51 7.48 28.35
CA ALA A 467 15.53 6.02 28.40
C ALA A 467 15.26 5.39 27.02
N VAL A 468 14.30 5.94 26.28
CA VAL A 468 13.93 5.52 24.92
C VAL A 468 15.08 5.79 23.96
N GLY A 469 15.60 7.02 23.92
CA GLY A 469 16.74 7.36 23.06
C GLY A 469 17.99 6.51 23.32
N ASN A 470 18.21 6.09 24.58
CA ASN A 470 19.34 5.24 24.96
C ASN A 470 19.03 3.73 24.92
N ALA A 471 17.97 3.30 24.25
CA ALA A 471 17.59 1.88 24.22
C ALA A 471 18.68 0.95 23.65
N LEU A 472 19.52 1.47 22.76
CA LEU A 472 20.67 0.77 22.16
C LEU A 472 22.02 1.38 22.59
N ALA A 473 22.10 1.89 23.83
CA ALA A 473 23.33 2.41 24.42
C ALA A 473 24.08 1.36 25.26
N ASN A 474 25.39 1.55 25.38
CA ASN A 474 26.23 0.87 26.37
C ASN A 474 27.22 1.87 27.01
N ASP A 475 28.15 1.39 27.82
CA ASP A 475 29.16 2.22 28.52
C ASP A 475 30.03 3.11 27.59
N LYS A 476 30.04 2.85 26.28
CA LYS A 476 30.83 3.57 25.27
C LYS A 476 30.05 4.64 24.51
N GLY A 477 28.71 4.67 24.60
CA GLY A 477 27.86 5.61 23.86
C GLY A 477 26.60 4.96 23.31
N ARG A 478 25.94 5.66 22.39
CA ARG A 478 24.71 5.22 21.72
C ARG A 478 25.04 4.70 20.32
N PHE A 479 24.49 3.53 19.97
CA PHE A 479 24.85 2.84 18.72
C PHE A 479 23.67 2.52 17.81
N GLY A 480 22.45 2.85 18.23
CA GLY A 480 21.25 2.72 17.43
C GLY A 480 20.24 3.80 17.78
N ALA A 481 19.47 4.20 16.77
CA ALA A 481 18.42 5.19 16.86
C ALA A 481 17.06 4.44 16.81
N PRO A 482 16.31 4.35 17.92
CA PRO A 482 15.00 3.68 17.94
C PRO A 482 13.99 4.43 17.10
N LEU A 483 13.30 3.76 16.18
CA LEU A 483 12.31 4.40 15.30
C LEU A 483 10.89 4.34 15.88
N ASN A 484 10.64 3.39 16.76
CA ASN A 484 9.34 3.15 17.37
C ASN A 484 9.49 2.31 18.64
N ILE A 485 8.46 2.37 19.50
CA ILE A 485 8.37 1.54 20.70
C ILE A 485 7.04 0.79 20.76
N ARG A 486 6.95 -0.16 21.67
CA ARG A 486 5.69 -0.74 22.16
C ARG A 486 5.65 -0.62 23.67
N LEU A 487 4.45 -0.30 24.15
CA LEU A 487 4.15 -0.21 25.58
C LEU A 487 3.22 -1.36 25.96
N PRO A 488 3.54 -2.12 27.03
CA PRO A 488 2.69 -3.20 27.51
C PRO A 488 1.54 -2.62 28.34
N ILE A 489 0.49 -2.17 27.67
CA ILE A 489 -0.61 -1.43 28.29
C ILE A 489 -1.70 -2.40 28.75
N ILE A 490 -2.23 -2.15 29.94
CA ILE A 490 -3.47 -2.70 30.44
C ILE A 490 -4.46 -1.54 30.63
N TYR A 491 -5.69 -1.72 30.14
CA TYR A 491 -6.74 -0.74 30.32
C TYR A 491 -7.98 -1.39 30.95
N GLY A 492 -8.70 -0.62 31.75
CA GLY A 492 -9.78 -1.15 32.58
C GLY A 492 -10.33 -0.11 33.54
N LYS A 493 -11.30 -0.51 34.36
CA LYS A 493 -11.81 0.35 35.45
C LYS A 493 -10.70 0.59 36.48
N PRO A 494 -10.52 1.83 37.00
CA PRO A 494 -9.48 2.13 37.99
C PRO A 494 -9.44 1.17 39.18
N ALA A 495 -10.61 0.82 39.73
CA ALA A 495 -10.72 -0.09 40.87
C ALA A 495 -10.26 -1.53 40.58
N ASP A 496 -10.28 -1.95 39.32
CA ASP A 496 -9.78 -3.25 38.88
C ASP A 496 -8.29 -3.19 38.55
N LEU A 497 -7.82 -2.12 37.89
CA LEU A 497 -6.40 -1.86 37.64
C LEU A 497 -5.57 -1.73 38.93
N ASP A 498 -6.14 -1.16 40.00
CA ASP A 498 -5.51 -1.04 41.31
C ASP A 498 -5.17 -2.40 41.96
N LYS A 499 -5.89 -3.46 41.56
CA LYS A 499 -5.66 -4.83 42.03
C LYS A 499 -4.45 -5.46 41.35
N ILE A 500 -4.07 -4.99 40.15
CA ILE A 500 -3.04 -5.59 39.31
C ILE A 500 -1.73 -4.83 39.50
N LYS A 501 -0.73 -5.50 40.08
CA LYS A 501 0.58 -4.92 40.42
C LYS A 501 1.76 -5.70 39.85
N ASP A 502 1.53 -6.98 39.58
CA ASP A 502 2.50 -7.97 39.14
C ASP A 502 1.76 -9.13 38.43
N LEU A 503 2.50 -10.09 37.92
CA LEU A 503 1.94 -11.25 37.23
C LEU A 503 1.02 -12.09 38.13
N ASP A 504 1.38 -12.30 39.39
CA ASP A 504 0.57 -13.09 40.34
C ASP A 504 -0.80 -12.46 40.60
N SER A 505 -0.84 -11.14 40.78
CA SER A 505 -2.09 -10.40 40.96
C SER A 505 -2.91 -10.31 39.67
N LEU A 506 -2.28 -10.28 38.49
CA LEU A 506 -2.97 -10.42 37.21
C LEU A 506 -3.62 -11.79 37.07
N ILE A 507 -2.88 -12.88 37.35
CA ILE A 507 -3.41 -14.25 37.33
C ILE A 507 -4.59 -14.37 38.31
N SER A 508 -4.42 -13.90 39.54
CA SER A 508 -5.47 -13.93 40.57
C SER A 508 -6.71 -13.13 40.16
N TYR A 509 -6.51 -12.00 39.47
CA TYR A 509 -7.60 -11.24 38.89
C TYR A 509 -8.33 -12.06 37.83
N CYS A 510 -7.60 -12.68 36.89
CA CYS A 510 -8.18 -13.51 35.84
C CYS A 510 -9.00 -14.70 36.41
N GLU A 511 -8.49 -15.39 37.43
CA GLU A 511 -9.19 -16.51 38.08
C GLU A 511 -10.54 -16.12 38.71
N THR A 512 -10.69 -14.86 39.13
CA THR A 512 -11.87 -14.40 39.90
C THR A 512 -12.85 -13.57 39.07
N ALA A 513 -12.36 -12.92 38.01
CA ALA A 513 -13.14 -11.97 37.24
C ALA A 513 -13.93 -12.60 36.07
N PHE A 514 -13.62 -13.84 35.63
CA PHE A 514 -14.08 -14.34 34.33
C PHE A 514 -14.76 -15.72 34.34
N PRO A 515 -15.90 -15.90 33.65
CA PRO A 515 -16.13 -17.09 32.84
C PRO A 515 -15.29 -16.98 31.54
N ALA A 516 -14.71 -18.10 31.09
CA ALA A 516 -13.75 -18.18 29.97
C ALA A 516 -14.11 -17.29 28.76
N VAL A 517 -13.14 -16.49 28.30
CA VAL A 517 -13.26 -15.64 27.11
C VAL A 517 -13.21 -16.53 25.85
N GLU A 518 -14.11 -16.30 24.88
CA GLU A 518 -14.19 -17.10 23.64
C GLU A 518 -13.07 -16.77 22.62
N TYR A 519 -12.31 -15.68 22.78
CA TYR A 519 -11.32 -15.21 21.78
C TYR A 519 -10.09 -14.51 22.40
N THR A 520 -9.26 -15.22 23.16
CA THR A 520 -7.93 -14.72 23.54
C THR A 520 -6.84 -15.45 22.76
N GLN A 521 -5.97 -14.71 22.08
CA GLN A 521 -4.81 -15.26 21.37
C GLN A 521 -3.77 -15.76 22.39
N PRO A 522 -3.31 -17.03 22.33
CA PRO A 522 -2.30 -17.55 23.25
C PRO A 522 -0.99 -16.73 23.25
N GLU A 523 -0.68 -16.09 22.14
CA GLU A 523 0.47 -15.20 21.93
C GLU A 523 0.45 -14.03 22.89
N THR A 524 -0.70 -13.35 22.99
CA THR A 524 -0.83 -12.20 23.89
C THR A 524 -0.61 -12.58 25.34
N LEU A 525 -1.08 -13.77 25.75
CA LEU A 525 -0.90 -14.28 27.10
C LEU A 525 0.55 -14.70 27.36
N PHE A 526 1.18 -15.33 26.38
CA PHE A 526 2.61 -15.62 26.42
C PHE A 526 3.44 -14.35 26.53
N ASP A 527 3.20 -13.35 25.68
CA ASP A 527 3.95 -12.09 25.65
C ASP A 527 3.77 -11.31 26.95
N THR A 528 2.55 -11.33 27.51
CA THR A 528 2.26 -10.80 28.85
C THR A 528 3.16 -11.43 29.90
N ALA A 529 3.22 -12.76 29.97
CA ALA A 529 4.09 -13.46 30.91
C ALA A 529 5.58 -13.19 30.61
N TYR A 530 5.96 -13.18 29.33
CA TYR A 530 7.34 -13.00 28.88
C TYR A 530 7.91 -11.67 29.35
N ILE A 531 7.14 -10.58 29.30
CA ILE A 531 7.58 -9.24 29.75
C ILE A 531 7.97 -9.23 31.24
N TYR A 532 7.32 -10.01 32.09
CA TYR A 532 7.72 -10.13 33.51
C TYR A 532 9.02 -10.94 33.72
N TYR A 533 9.43 -11.71 32.71
CA TYR A 533 10.61 -12.57 32.75
C TYR A 533 11.75 -12.09 31.85
N ALA A 534 11.50 -11.16 30.91
CA ALA A 534 12.39 -10.81 29.81
C ALA A 534 13.80 -10.39 30.26
N ASP A 535 13.91 -9.58 31.32
CA ASP A 535 15.21 -9.14 31.87
C ASP A 535 16.14 -10.32 32.21
N ARG A 536 15.55 -11.39 32.75
CA ARG A 536 16.26 -12.61 33.16
C ARG A 536 16.41 -13.57 31.99
N LEU A 537 15.36 -13.74 31.19
CA LEU A 537 15.36 -14.62 30.03
C LEU A 537 16.33 -14.14 28.94
N ASN A 538 16.60 -12.84 28.82
CA ASN A 538 17.48 -12.25 27.80
C ASN A 538 18.89 -11.93 28.31
N SER A 539 19.17 -12.18 29.61
CA SER A 539 20.49 -11.99 30.23
C SER A 539 21.32 -13.27 30.16
N GLY A 540 21.94 -13.53 29.01
CA GLY A 540 22.74 -14.74 28.79
C GLY A 540 21.87 -16.00 28.82
N MET A 541 22.49 -17.18 29.00
CA MET A 541 21.76 -18.45 29.01
C MET A 541 20.84 -18.58 30.23
N PRO A 542 19.51 -18.72 30.06
CA PRO A 542 18.61 -18.98 31.18
C PRO A 542 18.86 -20.38 31.76
N ASP A 543 18.73 -20.50 33.09
CA ASP A 543 18.79 -21.80 33.74
C ASP A 543 17.46 -22.56 33.65
N GLU A 544 17.52 -23.86 33.94
CA GLU A 544 16.36 -24.76 33.88
C GLU A 544 15.21 -24.27 34.77
N LYS A 545 15.54 -23.71 35.94
CA LYS A 545 14.54 -23.29 36.91
C LYS A 545 13.76 -22.07 36.42
N LEU A 546 14.46 -21.11 35.80
CA LEU A 546 13.85 -19.92 35.24
C LEU A 546 12.87 -20.25 34.11
N ILE A 547 13.24 -21.17 33.21
CA ILE A 547 12.34 -21.61 32.12
C ILE A 547 11.14 -22.38 32.69
N GLU A 548 11.38 -23.26 33.68
CA GLU A 548 10.32 -23.99 34.36
C GLU A 548 9.30 -23.05 35.02
N ASP A 549 9.78 -22.03 35.75
CA ASP A 549 8.92 -21.05 36.42
C ASP A 549 8.15 -20.19 35.40
N PHE A 550 8.82 -19.74 34.33
CA PHE A 550 8.18 -19.01 33.24
C PHE A 550 7.04 -19.82 32.57
N MET A 551 7.30 -21.07 32.21
CA MET A 551 6.30 -21.94 31.57
C MET A 551 5.11 -22.20 32.50
N LYS A 552 5.36 -22.43 33.79
CA LYS A 552 4.31 -22.63 34.80
C LYS A 552 3.45 -21.40 35.01
N ASP A 553 4.05 -20.22 35.09
CA ASP A 553 3.26 -18.99 35.28
C ASP A 553 2.49 -18.62 34.01
N THR A 554 3.04 -18.91 32.82
CA THR A 554 2.33 -18.78 31.55
C THR A 554 1.12 -19.71 31.51
N GLU A 555 1.29 -20.98 31.89
CA GLU A 555 0.18 -21.94 31.99
C GLU A 555 -0.92 -21.44 32.93
N LYS A 556 -0.55 -20.98 34.14
CA LYS A 556 -1.53 -20.42 35.09
C LYS A 556 -2.27 -19.23 34.49
N LEU A 557 -1.57 -18.32 33.83
CA LEU A 557 -2.20 -17.16 33.18
C LEU A 557 -3.17 -17.61 32.09
N VAL A 558 -2.77 -18.55 31.24
CA VAL A 558 -3.61 -19.09 30.16
C VAL A 558 -4.88 -19.74 30.74
N LEU A 559 -4.72 -20.62 31.72
CA LEU A 559 -5.85 -21.31 32.37
C LEU A 559 -6.76 -20.37 33.18
N ALA A 560 -6.23 -19.25 33.69
CA ALA A 560 -7.01 -18.23 34.39
C ALA A 560 -7.75 -17.31 33.42
N ALA A 561 -7.17 -17.03 32.25
CA ALA A 561 -7.69 -16.10 31.25
C ALA A 561 -8.80 -16.70 30.37
N THR A 562 -8.63 -17.97 29.99
CA THR A 562 -9.51 -18.65 29.04
C THR A 562 -9.47 -20.16 29.26
N SER A 563 -10.39 -20.90 28.65
CA SER A 563 -10.37 -22.36 28.70
C SER A 563 -9.61 -22.95 27.51
N PRO A 564 -8.91 -24.10 27.68
CA PRO A 564 -8.18 -24.77 26.60
C PRO A 564 -8.99 -24.99 25.32
N GLU A 565 -10.30 -25.21 25.44
CA GLU A 565 -11.22 -25.42 24.32
C GLU A 565 -11.65 -24.14 23.57
N ASN A 566 -11.47 -22.96 24.18
CA ASN A 566 -11.81 -21.66 23.60
C ASN A 566 -10.59 -20.92 23.02
N LEU A 567 -9.39 -21.51 23.14
CA LEU A 567 -8.19 -21.01 22.49
C LEU A 567 -8.24 -21.37 21.00
N TYR A 568 -8.59 -20.40 20.16
CA TYR A 568 -8.46 -20.53 18.72
C TYR A 568 -6.96 -20.62 18.36
N TYR A 569 -6.55 -21.75 17.79
CA TYR A 569 -5.17 -21.99 17.40
C TYR A 569 -5.12 -22.37 15.92
N ASP A 570 -4.86 -21.40 15.05
CA ASP A 570 -4.48 -21.68 13.66
C ASP A 570 -2.95 -21.73 13.55
N LEU A 571 -2.42 -22.95 13.40
CA LEU A 571 -0.99 -23.22 13.16
C LEU A 571 -0.56 -22.97 11.72
N THR A 572 -1.50 -22.79 10.78
CA THR A 572 -1.22 -22.93 9.34
C THR A 572 -1.01 -21.62 8.61
N GLY A 573 -1.31 -20.47 9.23
CA GLY A 573 -1.19 -19.14 8.61
C GLY A 573 -0.41 -18.13 9.45
N ARG A 574 0.57 -18.57 10.27
CA ARG A 574 1.31 -17.64 11.10
C ARG A 574 2.50 -16.98 10.42
N ASP A 575 2.42 -15.67 10.40
CA ASP A 575 3.55 -14.77 10.47
C ASP A 575 4.14 -14.83 11.89
N ILE A 576 5.22 -15.60 12.07
CA ILE A 576 5.97 -15.76 13.33
C ILE A 576 6.62 -14.42 13.73
N MET A 577 5.85 -13.54 14.37
CA MET A 577 6.26 -12.39 15.21
C MET A 577 5.00 -11.89 15.96
N GLY A 578 4.56 -12.62 16.99
CA GLY A 578 3.39 -12.22 17.81
C GLY A 578 3.51 -10.84 18.46
N LEU A 579 4.72 -10.29 18.51
CA LEU A 579 4.96 -8.91 18.90
C LEU A 579 4.85 -7.90 17.76
N HIS A 580 5.02 -8.25 16.47
CA HIS A 580 5.01 -7.31 15.34
C HIS A 580 3.59 -6.95 14.86
N PHE A 581 2.60 -7.79 15.15
CA PHE A 581 1.18 -7.55 14.87
C PHE A 581 0.39 -7.34 16.15
N MET A 582 -0.69 -6.56 16.06
CA MET A 582 -1.61 -6.19 17.14
C MET A 582 -1.92 -7.36 18.10
N GLY A 583 -1.23 -7.42 19.23
CA GLY A 583 -1.60 -8.29 20.34
C GLY A 583 -2.67 -7.59 21.18
N THR A 584 -3.94 -7.62 20.75
CA THR A 584 -5.06 -7.28 21.64
C THR A 584 -5.54 -8.55 22.34
N GLY A 585 -5.27 -8.64 23.63
CA GLY A 585 -5.81 -9.67 24.52
C GLY A 585 -7.03 -9.09 25.19
N VAL A 586 -8.19 -9.39 24.65
CA VAL A 586 -9.46 -8.92 25.21
C VAL A 586 -9.82 -9.85 26.37
N PHE A 587 -10.12 -9.30 27.55
CA PHE A 587 -10.67 -10.07 28.66
C PHE A 587 -12.08 -9.57 28.98
N GLY A 588 -13.09 -10.37 28.65
CA GLY A 588 -14.46 -10.01 28.99
C GLY A 588 -15.43 -11.19 29.02
N PRO A 589 -16.53 -11.06 29.79
CA PRO A 589 -17.59 -12.04 29.76
C PRO A 589 -18.26 -11.98 28.38
N ASP A 590 -18.10 -13.02 27.56
CA ASP A 590 -18.87 -13.13 26.32
C ASP A 590 -20.17 -13.89 26.56
N LYS A 591 -21.26 -13.30 26.07
CA LYS A 591 -22.45 -13.97 25.58
C LYS A 591 -23.24 -13.00 24.69
N THR A 592 -22.67 -12.41 23.64
CA THR A 592 -23.53 -11.84 22.60
C THR A 592 -22.83 -11.56 21.27
N TYR A 593 -22.60 -12.62 20.50
CA TYR A 593 -22.69 -12.51 19.05
C TYR A 593 -24.12 -12.85 18.59
N PHE A 594 -24.73 -11.92 17.85
CA PHE A 594 -25.94 -12.09 17.02
C PHE A 594 -27.34 -12.17 17.65
N THR A 595 -27.55 -11.81 18.92
CA THR A 595 -28.92 -11.57 19.40
C THR A 595 -29.01 -10.18 20.01
N GLY A 596 -29.82 -9.32 19.37
CA GLY A 596 -29.93 -7.90 19.68
C GLY A 596 -30.12 -7.58 21.16
N GLU A 597 -29.76 -6.34 21.50
CA GLU A 597 -30.04 -5.62 22.75
C GLU A 597 -28.96 -5.56 23.87
N THR A 598 -27.67 -5.83 23.68
CA THR A 598 -26.69 -5.64 24.79
C THR A 598 -25.39 -4.90 24.45
N GLU A 599 -24.95 -4.07 25.40
CA GLU A 599 -23.65 -3.37 25.41
C GLU A 599 -22.54 -4.36 25.78
N THR A 600 -21.54 -4.53 24.91
CA THR A 600 -20.34 -5.29 25.22
C THR A 600 -19.36 -4.38 25.99
N VAL A 601 -19.20 -4.64 27.29
CA VAL A 601 -18.30 -3.87 28.17
C VAL A 601 -17.20 -4.80 28.67
N PHE A 602 -15.95 -4.54 28.25
CA PHE A 602 -14.77 -5.32 28.65
C PHE A 602 -14.28 -4.88 30.02
N PRO A 603 -14.23 -5.70 31.08
CA PRO A 603 -13.71 -5.27 32.39
C PRO A 603 -12.23 -4.87 32.33
N ILE A 604 -11.39 -5.59 31.58
CA ILE A 604 -9.97 -5.27 31.34
C ILE A 604 -9.55 -5.76 29.95
N ALA A 605 -8.63 -5.07 29.29
CA ALA A 605 -7.92 -5.62 28.14
C ALA A 605 -6.42 -5.27 28.17
N ILE A 606 -5.62 -6.18 27.63
CA ILE A 606 -4.17 -6.04 27.49
C ILE A 606 -3.88 -5.76 26.03
N VAL A 607 -3.11 -4.70 25.80
CA VAL A 607 -2.83 -4.22 24.45
C VAL A 607 -1.33 -4.02 24.31
N PHE A 608 -0.76 -4.75 23.35
CA PHE A 608 0.57 -4.52 22.80
C PHE A 608 0.40 -3.80 21.46
N SER A 609 -0.25 -2.64 21.46
CA SER A 609 -0.58 -1.93 20.21
C SER A 609 0.68 -1.38 19.58
N GLY A 610 0.80 -1.65 18.28
CA GLY A 610 1.79 -1.06 17.41
C GLY A 610 1.51 0.41 17.12
N ASN A 611 0.28 0.91 17.06
CA ASN A 611 -0.03 2.30 16.66
C ASN A 611 -1.18 2.92 17.48
N ILE A 612 -1.32 4.24 17.45
CA ILE A 612 -2.33 4.99 18.22
C ILE A 612 -3.78 4.76 17.73
N PRO A 613 -4.08 4.74 16.41
CA PRO A 613 -5.44 4.45 15.94
C PRO A 613 -5.97 3.10 16.38
N ASP A 614 -5.23 2.01 16.15
CA ASP A 614 -5.68 0.67 16.51
C ASP A 614 -5.74 0.53 18.02
N PHE A 615 -4.81 1.18 18.74
CA PHE A 615 -4.92 1.31 20.19
C PHE A 615 -6.25 1.98 20.57
N ILE A 616 -6.54 3.16 20.05
CA ILE A 616 -7.77 3.91 20.30
C ILE A 616 -9.00 3.07 19.91
N TYR A 617 -9.05 2.51 18.70
CA TYR A 617 -10.12 1.61 18.25
C TYR A 617 -10.32 0.43 19.20
N SER A 618 -9.24 -0.17 19.70
CA SER A 618 -9.30 -1.27 20.67
C SER A 618 -9.84 -0.85 22.04
N LEU A 619 -9.86 0.44 22.37
CA LEU A 619 -10.44 1.00 23.61
C LEU A 619 -11.97 1.22 23.53
N HIS A 620 -12.64 0.84 22.42
CA HIS A 620 -14.07 1.04 22.24
C HIS A 620 -14.90 -0.22 22.54
N GLY A 621 -16.10 -0.03 23.10
CA GLY A 621 -17.17 -0.99 22.97
C GLY A 621 -17.86 -0.81 21.60
N PHE A 622 -18.52 -1.84 21.08
CA PHE A 622 -19.32 -1.72 19.86
C PHE A 622 -20.80 -1.88 20.18
N LYS A 623 -21.64 -1.03 19.58
CA LYS A 623 -23.09 -1.16 19.63
C LYS A 623 -23.62 -1.30 18.21
N MET A 624 -24.46 -2.30 17.96
CA MET A 624 -25.16 -2.42 16.69
C MET A 624 -26.17 -1.27 16.54
N ASP A 625 -26.05 -0.46 15.50
CA ASP A 625 -27.08 0.51 15.12
C ASP A 625 -28.17 -0.21 14.30
N GLU A 626 -29.41 -0.16 14.80
CA GLU A 626 -30.53 -0.90 14.22
C GLU A 626 -31.00 -0.37 12.86
N GLU A 627 -30.70 0.90 12.52
CA GLU A 627 -31.12 1.50 11.25
C GLU A 627 -30.12 1.18 10.13
N THR A 628 -28.84 1.15 10.47
CA THR A 628 -27.75 1.01 9.49
C THR A 628 -27.18 -0.41 9.45
N MET A 629 -27.49 -1.25 10.46
CA MET A 629 -26.92 -2.59 10.64
C MET A 629 -25.38 -2.60 10.73
N PHE A 630 -24.77 -1.45 11.06
CA PHE A 630 -23.34 -1.31 11.30
C PHE A 630 -23.02 -1.26 12.80
N ASN A 631 -21.85 -1.77 13.17
CA ASN A 631 -21.30 -1.61 14.50
C ASN A 631 -20.81 -0.16 14.67
N VAL A 632 -21.40 0.56 15.62
CA VAL A 632 -21.00 1.92 15.98
C VAL A 632 -20.14 1.86 17.23
N PRO A 633 -18.91 2.42 17.22
CA PRO A 633 -18.08 2.55 18.41
C PRO A 633 -18.82 3.35 19.51
N TYR A 634 -18.76 2.86 20.75
CA TYR A 634 -19.24 3.54 21.95
C TYR A 634 -18.11 3.63 22.99
N PRO A 635 -17.94 4.77 23.66
CA PRO A 635 -16.89 4.98 24.64
C PRO A 635 -17.02 4.12 25.89
N LEU A 636 -15.91 3.55 26.34
CA LEU A 636 -15.80 2.99 27.68
C LEU A 636 -15.54 4.13 28.69
N LYS A 637 -16.60 4.84 29.08
CA LYS A 637 -16.52 5.89 30.12
C LYS A 637 -16.01 5.29 31.44
N ASP A 638 -15.16 6.02 32.15
CA ASP A 638 -14.54 5.64 33.44
C ASP A 638 -13.42 4.58 33.36
N TYR A 639 -12.80 4.38 32.20
CA TYR A 639 -11.63 3.52 32.04
C TYR A 639 -10.34 4.32 32.19
N SER A 640 -9.26 3.66 32.59
CA SER A 640 -7.93 4.25 32.69
C SER A 640 -6.88 3.35 32.04
N LEU A 641 -5.74 3.92 31.71
CA LEU A 641 -4.59 3.22 31.15
C LEU A 641 -3.53 3.04 32.23
N LYS A 642 -2.84 1.90 32.21
CA LYS A 642 -1.68 1.62 33.05
C LYS A 642 -0.72 0.70 32.31
N LEU A 643 0.58 0.79 32.57
CA LEU A 643 1.54 -0.21 32.10
C LEU A 643 1.53 -1.46 33.01
N LEU A 644 1.59 -2.65 32.40
CA LEU A 644 1.80 -3.92 33.11
C LEU A 644 3.10 -3.89 33.94
N ARG A 645 4.16 -3.33 33.35
CA ARG A 645 5.45 -3.05 33.96
C ARG A 645 5.81 -1.58 33.72
N PRO A 646 5.64 -0.68 34.70
CA PRO A 646 5.84 0.76 34.50
C PRO A 646 7.27 1.19 34.14
N ASP A 647 8.25 0.32 34.38
CA ASP A 647 9.66 0.59 34.13
C ASP A 647 10.13 0.15 32.74
N VAL A 648 9.33 -0.61 31.98
CA VAL A 648 9.78 -1.26 30.74
C VAL A 648 9.08 -0.71 29.50
N PHE A 649 9.79 -0.77 28.38
CA PHE A 649 9.26 -0.53 27.03
C PHE A 649 10.01 -1.44 26.05
N LEU A 650 9.43 -1.63 24.87
CA LEU A 650 9.96 -2.53 23.85
C LEU A 650 10.33 -1.70 22.61
N PRO A 651 11.62 -1.38 22.37
CA PRO A 651 12.05 -0.85 21.08
C PRO A 651 11.73 -1.88 19.99
N VAL A 652 10.95 -1.50 18.98
CA VAL A 652 10.56 -2.44 17.93
C VAL A 652 11.62 -2.44 16.85
N ASP A 653 11.79 -1.34 16.13
CA ASP A 653 12.78 -1.13 15.08
C ASP A 653 13.78 -0.04 15.48
N ALA A 654 14.99 -0.16 14.95
CA ALA A 654 16.03 0.85 15.11
C ALA A 654 16.86 0.99 13.83
N ALA A 655 17.41 2.18 13.62
CA ALA A 655 18.43 2.44 12.61
C ALA A 655 19.82 2.39 13.24
N VAL A 656 20.77 1.71 12.57
CA VAL A 656 22.19 1.68 12.94
C VAL A 656 23.04 2.05 11.74
N ILE A 657 24.22 2.62 12.00
CA ILE A 657 25.20 2.99 10.97
C ILE A 657 26.41 2.08 11.08
N ASN A 658 26.87 1.53 9.96
CA ASN A 658 28.06 0.68 9.91
C ASN A 658 29.30 1.47 10.36
N ALA A 659 30.02 0.99 11.38
CA ALA A 659 31.25 1.66 11.86
C ALA A 659 32.36 1.75 10.81
N LYS A 660 32.28 0.95 9.74
CA LYS A 660 33.25 0.92 8.63
C LYS A 660 32.79 1.68 7.39
N THR A 661 31.62 2.33 7.41
CA THR A 661 31.13 3.10 6.26
C THR A 661 32.16 4.13 5.80
N GLU A 662 32.30 4.29 4.47
CA GLU A 662 33.14 5.33 3.87
C GLU A 662 32.41 6.68 3.75
N VAL A 663 31.10 6.71 4.08
CA VAL A 663 30.19 7.87 3.98
C VAL A 663 29.45 8.16 5.31
N PRO A 664 30.18 8.31 6.44
CA PRO A 664 29.56 8.40 7.76
C PRO A 664 28.71 9.66 7.97
N ASP A 665 29.03 10.76 7.29
CA ASP A 665 28.28 12.01 7.42
C ASP A 665 26.95 11.92 6.68
N GLU A 666 26.93 11.33 5.48
CA GLU A 666 25.72 11.13 4.68
C GLU A 666 24.80 10.07 5.31
N ALA A 667 25.37 8.96 5.80
CA ALA A 667 24.61 7.95 6.53
C ALA A 667 23.98 8.53 7.80
N ARG A 668 24.71 9.38 8.52
CA ARG A 668 24.19 10.11 9.69
C ARG A 668 23.10 11.10 9.32
N ALA A 669 23.26 11.84 8.22
CA ALA A 669 22.25 12.77 7.74
C ALA A 669 20.91 12.05 7.48
N PHE A 670 20.94 10.86 6.87
CA PHE A 670 19.73 10.07 6.68
C PHE A 670 19.11 9.59 8.01
N VAL A 671 19.92 9.08 8.95
CA VAL A 671 19.40 8.65 10.26
C VAL A 671 18.86 9.84 11.08
N GLU A 672 19.48 11.02 11.00
CA GLU A 672 18.96 12.27 11.58
C GLU A 672 17.65 12.69 10.90
N PHE A 673 17.53 12.52 9.58
CA PHE A 673 16.31 12.81 8.83
C PHE A 673 15.10 11.97 9.27
N LEU A 674 15.32 10.72 9.70
CA LEU A 674 14.26 9.88 10.26
C LEU A 674 13.60 10.46 11.52
N TYR A 675 14.18 11.47 12.18
CA TYR A 675 13.61 12.15 13.35
C TYR A 675 13.12 13.56 13.07
N SER A 676 13.19 14.02 11.81
CA SER A 676 12.72 15.36 11.46
C SER A 676 11.20 15.48 11.56
N ASP A 677 10.71 16.71 11.68
CA ASP A 677 9.28 17.10 11.71
C ASP A 677 8.44 16.52 10.55
N TYR A 678 9.11 16.00 9.52
CA TYR A 678 8.47 15.24 8.47
C TYR A 678 7.71 14.00 9.00
N GLN A 679 8.21 13.28 10.02
CA GLN A 679 7.48 12.14 10.61
C GLN A 679 6.20 12.58 11.32
N THR A 680 6.21 13.75 11.96
CA THR A 680 5.03 14.34 12.59
C THR A 680 4.01 14.81 11.56
N ASP A 681 4.42 15.27 10.37
CA ASP A 681 3.47 15.73 9.34
C ASP A 681 2.84 14.59 8.49
N ASN A 682 3.40 13.38 8.55
CA ASN A 682 3.07 12.28 7.64
C ASN A 682 2.29 11.11 8.28
N TYR A 683 1.93 11.22 9.57
CA TYR A 683 0.98 10.38 10.32
C TYR A 683 0.69 8.99 9.72
N THR A 684 1.70 8.15 9.68
CA THR A 684 1.55 6.76 9.29
C THR A 684 1.22 5.94 10.53
N TYR A 685 0.09 5.26 10.47
CA TYR A 685 -0.48 4.49 11.54
C TYR A 685 0.25 3.18 11.82
N ASP A 686 1.55 3.07 11.60
CA ASP A 686 2.24 1.78 11.71
C ASP A 686 2.89 1.59 13.09
N TYR A 687 3.11 2.66 13.85
CA TYR A 687 3.96 2.63 15.06
C TYR A 687 3.51 3.51 16.25
N PHE A 688 4.00 3.18 17.46
CA PHE A 688 3.70 3.90 18.69
C PHE A 688 4.80 4.94 18.87
N PRO A 689 4.44 6.21 19.12
CA PRO A 689 5.37 7.32 19.20
C PRO A 689 6.52 7.12 20.18
N LEU A 690 7.63 7.80 19.89
CA LEU A 690 8.81 7.79 20.75
C LEU A 690 8.66 8.77 21.91
N SER A 691 7.79 9.78 21.77
CA SER A 691 7.57 10.82 22.77
C SER A 691 6.09 11.04 23.12
N PRO A 692 5.80 11.60 24.29
CA PRO A 692 4.44 12.05 24.64
C PRO A 692 3.88 13.10 23.70
N ASP A 693 4.72 14.06 23.26
CA ASP A 693 4.30 15.16 22.39
C ASP A 693 3.87 14.63 21.03
N GLU A 694 4.67 13.74 20.43
CA GLU A 694 4.33 13.04 19.19
C GLU A 694 3.04 12.19 19.38
N ALA A 695 2.86 11.53 20.53
CA ALA A 695 1.62 10.80 20.82
C ALA A 695 0.38 11.69 20.88
N ASN A 696 0.50 12.89 21.45
CA ASN A 696 -0.59 13.86 21.49
C ASN A 696 -0.87 14.45 20.11
N GLU A 697 0.14 14.73 19.29
CA GLU A 697 -0.02 15.22 17.92
C GLU A 697 -0.70 14.18 17.01
N ARG A 698 -0.23 12.92 17.04
CA ARG A 698 -0.85 11.82 16.26
C ARG A 698 -2.31 11.58 16.64
N LYS A 699 -2.63 11.74 17.93
CA LYS A 699 -3.99 11.70 18.45
C LYS A 699 -4.85 12.84 17.88
N GLU A 700 -4.37 14.08 17.94
CA GLU A 700 -5.10 15.24 17.38
C GLU A 700 -5.31 15.14 15.86
N HIS A 701 -4.35 14.55 15.13
CA HIS A 701 -4.48 14.34 13.70
C HIS A 701 -5.48 13.24 13.34
N PHE A 702 -5.40 12.09 14.02
CA PHE A 702 -6.35 10.99 13.84
C PHE A 702 -7.81 11.44 14.03
N ASP A 703 -8.04 12.32 15.01
CA ASP A 703 -9.34 12.94 15.27
C ASP A 703 -9.90 13.69 14.04
N LYS A 704 -9.05 14.37 13.28
CA LYS A 704 -9.45 15.15 12.08
C LYS A 704 -9.79 14.25 10.89
N LEU A 705 -9.11 13.11 10.73
CA LEU A 705 -9.25 12.25 9.54
C LEU A 705 -10.45 11.30 9.60
N ILE A 706 -10.73 10.70 10.76
CA ILE A 706 -11.72 9.61 10.86
C ILE A 706 -13.09 10.09 11.36
N PHE A 707 -13.12 11.09 12.24
CA PHE A 707 -14.33 11.49 12.94
C PHE A 707 -14.79 12.87 12.47
N ASN A 708 -15.51 12.91 11.34
CA ASN A 708 -16.24 14.11 10.96
C ASN A 708 -17.24 14.47 12.08
N GLU A 709 -17.08 15.66 12.67
CA GLU A 709 -17.88 16.12 13.79
C GLU A 709 -19.39 16.10 13.47
N GLU A 710 -19.83 16.29 12.23
CA GLU A 710 -21.27 16.34 11.91
C GLU A 710 -21.97 14.98 11.97
N TYR A 711 -21.33 13.90 11.49
CA TYR A 711 -21.96 12.56 11.46
C TYR A 711 -22.07 11.95 12.88
N TYR A 712 -21.10 12.24 13.76
CA TYR A 712 -21.08 11.74 15.14
C TYR A 712 -21.82 12.64 16.15
N ASN A 713 -21.85 13.97 15.95
CA ASN A 713 -22.58 14.88 16.84
C ASN A 713 -24.11 14.68 16.77
N LEU A 714 -24.64 14.15 15.67
CA LEU A 714 -26.07 13.87 15.50
C LEU A 714 -26.60 12.73 16.39
N LYS A 715 -25.74 11.82 16.88
CA LYS A 715 -26.14 10.69 17.75
C LYS A 715 -25.43 10.65 19.12
N GLY A 716 -24.79 11.74 19.56
CA GLY A 716 -24.24 11.88 20.92
C GLY A 716 -22.97 11.05 21.20
N GLY A 717 -22.17 10.79 20.17
CA GLY A 717 -20.92 10.04 20.27
C GLY A 717 -19.82 10.79 21.04
N PHE A 718 -18.96 10.02 21.69
CA PHE A 718 -17.81 10.50 22.46
C PHE A 718 -16.61 10.72 21.56
N LYS A 719 -15.70 11.56 22.04
CA LYS A 719 -14.54 11.98 21.29
C LYS A 719 -13.29 11.24 21.82
N PRO A 720 -12.46 10.62 20.96
CA PRO A 720 -11.30 9.80 21.37
C PRO A 720 -10.27 10.48 22.29
N TYR A 721 -10.38 11.80 22.46
CA TYR A 721 -9.36 12.65 23.06
C TYR A 721 -9.18 12.58 24.60
N GLU A 722 -9.95 11.78 25.33
CA GLU A 722 -9.95 11.87 26.82
C GLU A 722 -8.77 11.14 27.49
N TYR A 723 -8.02 10.31 26.76
CA TYR A 723 -6.86 9.60 27.32
C TYR A 723 -5.59 10.44 27.24
N ASP A 724 -4.91 10.59 28.38
CA ASP A 724 -3.61 11.22 28.50
C ASP A 724 -2.51 10.15 28.37
N PHE A 725 -1.65 10.29 27.36
CA PHE A 725 -0.55 9.38 27.09
C PHE A 725 0.71 9.74 27.87
N GLU A 726 0.85 10.98 28.36
CA GLU A 726 2.05 11.45 29.08
C GLU A 726 2.44 10.52 30.24
N PRO A 727 1.50 10.07 31.11
CA PRO A 727 1.85 9.22 32.26
C PRO A 727 2.46 7.87 31.89
N LEU A 728 2.29 7.41 30.64
CA LEU A 728 2.89 6.16 30.17
C LEU A 728 4.41 6.28 29.96
N TYR A 729 4.93 7.49 29.78
CA TYR A 729 6.35 7.73 29.52
C TYR A 729 7.17 8.05 30.79
N ASP A 730 6.52 8.55 31.84
CA ASP A 730 7.16 9.07 33.08
C ASP A 730 8.18 8.13 33.73
N ASN A 731 7.92 6.81 33.66
CA ASN A 731 8.66 5.81 34.43
C ASN A 731 9.51 4.87 33.57
N LEU A 732 9.53 5.05 32.24
CA LEU A 732 10.27 4.20 31.32
C LEU A 732 11.78 4.26 31.61
N LYS A 733 12.39 3.09 31.79
CA LYS A 733 13.81 2.95 32.16
C LYS A 733 14.50 1.82 31.42
N THR A 734 13.85 0.68 31.31
CA THR A 734 14.45 -0.58 30.90
C THR A 734 13.95 -0.96 29.50
N PRO A 735 14.78 -0.87 28.45
CA PRO A 735 14.43 -1.41 27.14
C PRO A 735 14.47 -2.94 27.17
N ILE A 736 13.38 -3.59 26.74
CA ILE A 736 13.38 -5.03 26.45
C ILE A 736 13.68 -5.21 24.96
N LEU A 737 14.95 -5.46 24.65
CA LEU A 737 15.36 -5.88 23.31
C LEU A 737 14.99 -7.36 23.10
N ILE A 738 14.03 -7.62 22.23
CA ILE A 738 13.54 -8.98 21.96
C ILE A 738 14.54 -9.72 21.07
N ASP A 739 15.12 -10.79 21.59
CA ASP A 739 15.75 -11.80 20.75
C ASP A 739 14.67 -12.72 20.20
N TYR A 740 14.31 -12.51 18.93
CA TYR A 740 13.19 -13.18 18.28
C TYR A 740 13.39 -14.69 18.11
N GLU A 741 14.64 -15.17 17.96
CA GLU A 741 14.91 -16.61 17.91
C GLU A 741 14.67 -17.24 19.28
N ARG A 742 15.18 -16.59 20.34
CA ARG A 742 14.97 -17.04 21.71
C ARG A 742 13.49 -16.97 22.11
N HIS A 743 12.79 -15.89 21.73
CA HIS A 743 11.36 -15.73 21.96
C HIS A 743 10.56 -16.86 21.30
N ASP A 744 10.81 -17.15 20.02
CA ASP A 744 10.14 -18.24 19.29
C ASP A 744 10.39 -19.63 19.91
N ILE A 745 11.64 -19.93 20.26
CA ILE A 745 11.98 -21.20 20.94
C ILE A 745 11.20 -21.34 22.25
N LEU A 746 11.16 -20.29 23.07
CA LEU A 746 10.43 -20.28 24.32
C LEU A 746 8.92 -20.38 24.08
N PHE A 747 8.40 -19.66 23.10
CA PHE A 747 6.99 -19.67 22.72
C PHE A 747 6.52 -21.07 22.31
N ARG A 748 7.14 -21.66 21.28
CA ARG A 748 6.73 -22.98 20.75
C ARG A 748 6.79 -24.06 21.82
N ASN A 749 7.86 -24.09 22.62
CA ASN A 749 7.98 -25.08 23.69
C ASN A 749 7.00 -24.83 24.85
N THR A 750 6.67 -23.57 25.16
CA THR A 750 5.67 -23.23 26.19
C THR A 750 4.28 -23.62 25.72
N VAL A 751 3.92 -23.33 24.47
CA VAL A 751 2.67 -23.77 23.86
C VAL A 751 2.57 -25.30 23.86
N ASP A 752 3.61 -26.02 23.41
CA ASP A 752 3.62 -27.48 23.46
C ASP A 752 3.38 -28.02 24.88
N TYR A 753 3.89 -27.34 25.91
CA TYR A 753 3.60 -27.68 27.30
C TYR A 753 2.15 -27.40 27.71
N VAL A 754 1.72 -26.15 27.56
CA VAL A 754 0.42 -25.64 28.01
C VAL A 754 -0.75 -26.39 27.36
N PHE A 755 -0.59 -26.79 26.10
CA PHE A 755 -1.61 -27.50 25.33
C PHE A 755 -1.44 -29.03 25.34
N GLY A 756 -0.56 -29.56 26.19
CA GLY A 756 -0.41 -31.01 26.41
C GLY A 756 0.32 -31.78 25.30
N GLY A 757 1.01 -31.09 24.40
CA GLY A 757 1.91 -31.69 23.40
C GLY A 757 3.19 -32.30 24.01
N ALA A 758 3.66 -31.77 25.15
CA ALA A 758 4.78 -32.30 25.90
C ALA A 758 4.63 -32.10 27.43
N PRO A 759 5.12 -33.03 28.27
CA PRO A 759 5.22 -32.78 29.71
C PRO A 759 6.26 -31.69 30.00
N LEU A 760 6.09 -30.95 31.11
CA LEU A 760 6.94 -29.81 31.49
C LEU A 760 8.44 -30.13 31.41
N GLU A 761 8.88 -31.26 31.97
CA GLU A 761 10.31 -31.57 32.00
C GLU A 761 10.88 -31.73 30.57
N LYS A 762 10.08 -32.23 29.63
CA LYS A 762 10.49 -32.39 28.23
C LYS A 762 10.50 -31.05 27.50
N ALA A 763 9.49 -30.20 27.72
CA ALA A 763 9.42 -28.87 27.12
C ALA A 763 10.59 -27.98 27.58
N VAL A 764 10.89 -27.98 28.88
CA VAL A 764 12.03 -27.26 29.45
C VAL A 764 13.35 -27.80 28.86
N PHE A 765 13.51 -29.13 28.80
CA PHE A 765 14.71 -29.74 28.21
C PHE A 765 14.91 -29.38 26.74
N ASN A 766 13.83 -29.38 25.95
CA ASN A 766 13.85 -29.00 24.54
C ASN A 766 14.25 -27.53 24.38
N ALA A 767 13.57 -26.62 25.09
CA ALA A 767 13.87 -25.19 25.06
C ALA A 767 15.34 -24.91 25.43
N LEU A 768 15.84 -25.52 26.52
CA LEU A 768 17.25 -25.38 26.91
C LEU A 768 18.23 -25.88 25.85
N ASN A 769 17.92 -26.98 25.16
CA ASN A 769 18.81 -27.50 24.14
C ASN A 769 18.79 -26.64 22.88
N GLU A 770 17.63 -26.19 22.44
CA GLU A 770 17.49 -25.27 21.31
C GLU A 770 18.23 -23.94 21.58
N LEU A 771 18.05 -23.36 22.77
CA LEU A 771 18.75 -22.13 23.17
C LEU A 771 20.28 -22.31 23.20
N LYS A 772 20.80 -23.48 23.57
CA LYS A 772 22.25 -23.77 23.52
C LYS A 772 22.83 -23.80 22.10
N TYR A 773 22.01 -23.98 21.08
CA TYR A 773 22.49 -23.91 19.69
C TYR A 773 22.58 -22.48 19.17
N LEU A 774 21.97 -21.50 19.86
CA LEU A 774 22.04 -20.08 19.52
C LEU A 774 23.27 -19.36 20.08
N GLU A 775 23.86 -19.89 21.17
CA GLU A 775 25.07 -19.38 21.82
C GLU A 775 26.34 -20.11 21.34
#